data_AF-A0A815PUF5-F1
#
_entry.id   AF-A0A815PUF5-F1
#
_cell.length_a   1.000
_cell.length_b   1.000
_cell.length_c   1.000
_cell.angle_alpha   90.00
_cell.angle_beta   90.00
_cell.angle_gamma   90.00
#
_symmetry.space_group_name_H-M   'P 1'
#
loop_
_entity.id
_entity.type
_entity.pdbx_description
1 polymer ?
#
loop_
_entity_poly.entity_id
_entity_poly.type
_entity_poly.pdbx_seq_one_letter_code
_entity_poly.pdbx_strand_id
1 'polypeptide(L)'
;MHKPPRRQMVAPIDEVHAQSNPPHLQISRTKFQEKKRSDLTLASVIIIQKWFRRRQALFEMRRKAAWTIYQHIEYAGEQDQLKLYNFFIELIQTVSNNRRDVSVATKVLRRSSSLSGLAEELELEQLTAASTISIEPTYQGPHINLPLTKEHFEVLILAFQRGELLHPHYVLVILHELRRLLKTLPNVNVVSTHLTKFVTVVGDLHGSLADLMIIFHKNGLPSNENPYIFNGDIVDRGFQSIEIFILISVALIVYPSNVYLNRGNHEDHVLNLRYGFMKEIIHKYKVNSSRLLRLFENIYSWLPVASVIDEHIFVVHGGISNITDLATINRIKRQKYLSVLSPTFIIPTEEDQFEISNIPNDLLLEWRQILDLLWSDPKQTDGCEPNTYRGGGCYWGPDVTRTILEKHKWTLIIRSHECKEEGFDYTHDNKVLTIFSASNYYAVGSNRGAYAKVLTNQSPLVVQFISTKASQKSLTLWERVSYVEEQAIKNLIEKFSVNKSFLMKEFLQVDKKRTGRISVNNWCDIVSRVLDLNLPWRTLKAQLVETDPQGWILYESTFRFKELQFALNVQINDRRRSLCQCMYRNKDLLETVFRAIDKDNSGVISMQEFTDVCTSLGNHNGTKFDEKQITDLAVSIDLDKNGVIDFNEFLEAFRIVDITDPSMEQI
;
A
#
# COMPACT_ATOMS: atom_id res chain seq x y z
N MET A 1 -72.09 -5.37 -22.65
CA MET A 1 -72.52 -4.34 -23.65
C MET A 1 -71.34 -4.02 -24.54
N HIS A 2 -71.42 -3.70 -25.83
CA HIS A 2 -72.34 -4.00 -26.93
C HIS A 2 -71.70 -3.31 -28.17
N LYS A 3 -71.29 -4.07 -29.19
CA LYS A 3 -71.34 -3.63 -30.60
C LYS A 3 -72.83 -3.39 -30.98
N PRO A 4 -73.22 -2.62 -32.01
CA PRO A 4 -72.73 -2.62 -33.42
C PRO A 4 -72.71 -1.18 -34.03
N PRO A 5 -72.95 -0.82 -35.33
CA PRO A 5 -73.15 -1.52 -36.64
C PRO A 5 -71.96 -1.28 -37.64
N ARG A 6 -71.90 -1.64 -38.94
CA ARG A 6 -72.58 -2.56 -39.93
C ARG A 6 -71.47 -2.97 -40.96
N ARG A 7 -71.48 -4.00 -41.83
CA ARG A 7 -72.46 -4.69 -42.73
C ARG A 7 -72.70 -3.93 -44.05
N GLN A 8 -72.81 -4.52 -45.27
CA GLN A 8 -73.08 -5.88 -45.82
C GLN A 8 -72.12 -6.12 -47.06
N MET A 9 -71.99 -7.24 -47.82
CA MET A 9 -72.56 -8.61 -47.98
C MET A 9 -71.59 -9.45 -48.90
N VAL A 10 -71.76 -10.72 -49.38
CA VAL A 10 -72.81 -11.78 -49.32
C VAL A 10 -72.18 -13.20 -49.16
N ALA A 11 -72.22 -14.10 -50.18
CA ALA A 11 -71.77 -15.51 -50.26
C ALA A 11 -71.59 -15.91 -51.77
N PRO A 12 -71.24 -17.15 -52.24
CA PRO A 12 -71.86 -18.47 -51.91
C PRO A 12 -70.85 -19.66 -51.67
N ILE A 13 -71.17 -20.70 -50.88
CA ILE A 13 -71.75 -22.06 -51.19
C ILE A 13 -70.79 -23.11 -51.84
N ASP A 14 -70.38 -24.08 -51.00
CA ASP A 14 -70.29 -25.55 -51.08
C ASP A 14 -69.59 -26.37 -52.21
N GLU A 15 -68.71 -27.26 -51.71
CA GLU A 15 -68.42 -28.69 -52.02
C GLU A 15 -67.82 -29.26 -53.34
N VAL A 16 -66.70 -29.99 -53.12
CA VAL A 16 -66.28 -31.29 -53.70
C VAL A 16 -66.03 -31.39 -55.22
N HIS A 17 -64.74 -31.41 -55.60
CA HIS A 17 -64.06 -32.66 -55.98
C HIS A 17 -62.53 -32.52 -55.96
N ALA A 18 -61.81 -33.60 -55.66
CA ALA A 18 -60.35 -33.63 -55.59
C ALA A 18 -59.69 -34.36 -56.76
N GLN A 19 -58.58 -33.82 -57.27
CA GLN A 19 -57.56 -34.61 -57.99
C GLN A 19 -56.17 -34.34 -57.42
N SER A 20 -55.38 -35.41 -57.34
CA SER A 20 -54.19 -35.55 -56.51
C SER A 20 -52.94 -34.84 -57.06
N ASN A 21 -52.23 -34.15 -56.18
CA ASN A 21 -50.76 -34.00 -56.26
C ASN A 21 -50.11 -34.88 -55.17
N PRO A 22 -48.98 -35.56 -55.44
CA PRO A 22 -48.42 -36.56 -54.52
C PRO A 22 -47.72 -35.93 -53.29
N PRO A 23 -47.97 -36.43 -52.06
CA PRO A 23 -47.51 -35.77 -50.82
C PRO A 23 -46.00 -35.94 -50.52
N HIS A 24 -45.29 -36.81 -51.22
CA HIS A 24 -43.96 -37.29 -50.81
C HIS A 24 -42.81 -36.28 -50.99
N LEU A 25 -43.00 -35.18 -51.72
CA LEU A 25 -41.92 -34.21 -52.04
C LEU A 25 -41.85 -32.99 -51.11
N GLN A 26 -42.88 -32.69 -50.32
CA GLN A 26 -42.83 -31.58 -49.34
C GLN A 26 -42.18 -32.02 -48.03
N ILE A 27 -42.44 -33.24 -47.56
CA ILE A 27 -41.96 -33.75 -46.25
C ILE A 27 -40.44 -33.93 -46.22
N SER A 28 -39.81 -34.29 -47.34
CA SER A 28 -38.35 -34.38 -47.42
C SER A 28 -37.71 -32.98 -47.42
N ARG A 29 -38.25 -32.03 -48.20
CA ARG A 29 -37.76 -30.64 -48.25
C ARG A 29 -37.84 -29.95 -46.89
N THR A 30 -38.94 -30.08 -46.16
CA THR A 30 -39.07 -29.49 -44.81
C THR A 30 -38.06 -30.10 -43.84
N LYS A 31 -37.95 -31.44 -43.73
CA LYS A 31 -36.95 -32.08 -42.87
C LYS A 31 -35.51 -31.75 -43.25
N PHE A 32 -35.20 -31.58 -44.54
CA PHE A 32 -33.87 -31.17 -45.00
C PHE A 32 -33.58 -29.69 -44.68
N GLN A 33 -34.60 -28.81 -44.76
CA GLN A 33 -34.49 -27.42 -44.32
C GLN A 33 -34.37 -27.30 -42.80
N GLU A 34 -35.13 -28.09 -42.02
CA GLU A 34 -35.02 -28.15 -40.55
C GLU A 34 -33.65 -28.65 -40.12
N LYS A 35 -33.14 -29.73 -40.73
CA LYS A 35 -31.79 -30.23 -40.45
C LYS A 35 -30.73 -29.18 -40.81
N LYS A 36 -30.80 -28.58 -42.01
CA LYS A 36 -29.88 -27.52 -42.40
C LYS A 36 -29.97 -26.27 -41.52
N ARG A 37 -31.15 -25.97 -40.97
CA ARG A 37 -31.38 -24.89 -39.99
C ARG A 37 -30.82 -25.25 -38.62
N SER A 38 -30.96 -26.51 -38.17
CA SER A 38 -30.30 -27.05 -36.98
C SER A 38 -28.78 -26.98 -37.10
N ASP A 39 -28.21 -27.41 -38.24
CA ASP A 39 -26.77 -27.37 -38.51
C ASP A 39 -26.24 -25.91 -38.54
N LEU A 40 -27.01 -24.98 -39.14
CA LEU A 40 -26.74 -23.54 -39.10
C LEU A 40 -26.81 -22.97 -37.67
N THR A 41 -27.82 -23.33 -36.89
CA THR A 41 -27.94 -22.90 -35.48
C THR A 41 -26.78 -23.44 -34.64
N LEU A 42 -26.38 -24.70 -34.82
CA LEU A 42 -25.24 -25.29 -34.13
C LEU A 42 -23.93 -24.60 -34.53
N ALA A 43 -23.72 -24.32 -35.82
CA ALA A 43 -22.58 -23.55 -36.30
C ALA A 43 -22.57 -22.12 -35.72
N SER A 44 -23.71 -21.44 -35.67
CA SER A 44 -23.85 -20.12 -35.04
C SER A 44 -23.53 -20.17 -33.54
N VAL A 45 -24.03 -21.17 -32.80
CA VAL A 45 -23.71 -21.37 -31.37
C VAL A 45 -22.22 -21.62 -31.16
N ILE A 46 -21.56 -22.43 -32.02
CA ILE A 46 -20.11 -22.66 -31.97
C ILE A 46 -19.34 -21.36 -32.25
N ILE A 47 -19.77 -20.55 -33.22
CA ILE A 47 -19.17 -19.23 -33.51
C ILE A 47 -19.34 -18.28 -32.31
N ILE A 48 -20.53 -18.19 -31.73
CA ILE A 48 -20.83 -17.37 -30.56
C ILE A 48 -20.00 -17.83 -29.35
N GLN A 49 -19.89 -19.13 -29.09
CA GLN A 49 -19.03 -19.64 -28.01
C GLN A 49 -17.54 -19.39 -28.26
N LYS A 50 -17.04 -19.56 -29.49
CA LYS A 50 -15.65 -19.22 -29.84
C LYS A 50 -15.37 -17.73 -29.68
N TRP A 51 -16.28 -16.87 -30.12
CA TRP A 51 -16.20 -15.43 -29.93
C TRP A 51 -16.23 -15.06 -28.45
N PHE A 52 -17.17 -15.60 -27.67
CA PHE A 52 -17.30 -15.34 -26.24
C PHE A 52 -16.05 -15.77 -25.46
N ARG A 53 -15.55 -17.01 -25.67
CA ARG A 53 -14.31 -17.48 -25.03
C ARG A 53 -13.10 -16.63 -25.41
N ARG A 54 -12.96 -16.23 -26.67
CA ARG A 54 -11.88 -15.32 -27.11
C ARG A 54 -12.02 -13.92 -26.49
N ARG A 55 -13.24 -13.40 -26.37
CA ARG A 55 -13.55 -12.10 -25.76
C ARG A 55 -13.28 -12.12 -24.24
N GLN A 56 -13.62 -13.22 -23.56
CA GLN A 56 -13.35 -13.47 -22.15
C GLN A 56 -11.84 -13.64 -21.88
N ALA A 57 -11.11 -14.39 -22.73
CA ALA A 57 -9.66 -14.52 -22.60
C ALA A 57 -8.92 -13.18 -22.82
N LEU A 58 -9.37 -12.36 -23.79
CA LEU A 58 -8.84 -11.01 -24.00
C LEU A 58 -9.17 -10.06 -22.84
N PHE A 59 -10.37 -10.18 -22.26
CA PHE A 59 -10.78 -9.46 -21.06
C PHE A 59 -9.88 -9.82 -19.87
N GLU A 60 -9.65 -11.12 -19.64
CA GLU A 60 -8.78 -11.62 -18.58
C GLU A 60 -7.33 -11.14 -18.75
N MET A 61 -6.83 -11.13 -19.99
CA MET A 61 -5.50 -10.61 -20.33
C MET A 61 -5.37 -9.12 -20.00
N ARG A 62 -6.33 -8.28 -20.37
CA ARG A 62 -6.35 -6.84 -20.05
C ARG A 62 -6.44 -6.60 -18.54
N ARG A 63 -7.33 -7.32 -17.86
CA ARG A 63 -7.51 -7.27 -16.40
C ARG A 63 -6.22 -7.62 -15.66
N LYS A 64 -5.55 -8.72 -16.04
CA LYS A 64 -4.28 -9.13 -15.46
C LYS A 64 -3.15 -8.14 -15.76
N ALA A 65 -3.06 -7.61 -16.98
CA ALA A 65 -2.07 -6.58 -17.31
C ALA A 65 -2.23 -5.32 -16.44
N ALA A 66 -3.46 -4.82 -16.25
CA ALA A 66 -3.75 -3.71 -15.36
C ALA A 66 -3.35 -4.04 -13.90
N TRP A 67 -3.68 -5.24 -13.42
CA TRP A 67 -3.31 -5.70 -12.08
C TRP A 67 -1.80 -5.72 -11.86
N THR A 68 -1.04 -6.29 -12.80
CA THR A 68 0.44 -6.31 -12.75
C THR A 68 1.02 -4.89 -12.70
N ILE A 69 0.46 -3.93 -13.45
CA ILE A 69 0.89 -2.53 -13.40
C ILE A 69 0.71 -1.94 -11.99
N TYR A 70 -0.46 -2.09 -11.37
CA TYR A 70 -0.69 -1.57 -10.01
C TYR A 70 0.26 -2.19 -8.98
N GLN A 71 0.31 -3.53 -8.95
CA GLN A 71 1.13 -4.28 -8.00
C GLN A 71 2.62 -3.92 -8.11
N HIS A 72 3.14 -3.75 -9.33
CA HIS A 72 4.54 -3.41 -9.52
C HIS A 72 4.84 -1.94 -9.17
N ILE A 73 3.93 -0.99 -9.48
CA ILE A 73 4.07 0.42 -9.07
C ILE A 73 4.04 0.56 -7.54
N GLU A 74 3.20 -0.24 -6.87
CA GLU A 74 3.07 -0.28 -5.41
C GLU A 74 4.34 -0.81 -4.74
N TYR A 75 4.75 -2.04 -5.04
CA TYR A 75 5.90 -2.67 -4.40
C TYR A 75 7.22 -1.94 -4.70
N ALA A 76 7.41 -1.41 -5.92
CA ALA A 76 8.56 -0.55 -6.22
C ALA A 76 8.57 0.70 -5.33
N GLY A 77 7.39 1.24 -4.97
CA GLY A 77 7.28 2.34 -4.01
C GLY A 77 7.68 1.94 -2.57
N GLU A 78 7.43 0.70 -2.17
CA GLU A 78 7.81 0.16 -0.85
C GLU A 78 9.32 -0.05 -0.80
N GLN A 79 9.88 -0.65 -1.87
CA GLN A 79 11.30 -0.87 -2.05
C GLN A 79 12.10 0.45 -2.16
N ASP A 80 11.59 1.47 -2.87
CA ASP A 80 12.15 2.83 -2.90
C ASP A 80 12.31 3.42 -1.49
N GLN A 81 11.31 3.21 -0.62
CA GLN A 81 11.30 3.77 0.74
C GLN A 81 12.37 3.11 1.62
N LEU A 82 12.59 1.81 1.45
CA LEU A 82 13.66 1.06 2.11
C LEU A 82 15.05 1.42 1.58
N LYS A 83 15.22 1.53 0.25
CA LYS A 83 16.45 2.05 -0.39
C LYS A 83 16.83 3.42 0.18
N LEU A 84 15.87 4.34 0.23
CA LEU A 84 16.06 5.71 0.74
C LEU A 84 16.38 5.73 2.25
N TYR A 85 15.73 4.88 3.05
CA TYR A 85 15.98 4.80 4.49
C TYR A 85 17.40 4.28 4.78
N ASN A 86 17.82 3.20 4.10
CA ASN A 86 19.16 2.64 4.25
C ASN A 86 20.24 3.65 3.86
N PHE A 87 20.07 4.37 2.75
CA PHE A 87 20.98 5.44 2.32
C PHE A 87 21.16 6.52 3.41
N PHE A 88 20.10 6.94 4.09
CA PHE A 88 20.23 7.89 5.19
C PHE A 88 20.99 7.30 6.40
N ILE A 89 20.80 6.03 6.72
CA ILE A 89 21.56 5.35 7.78
C ILE A 89 23.04 5.23 7.41
N GLU A 90 23.36 4.80 6.18
CA GLU A 90 24.73 4.73 5.64
C GLU A 90 25.42 6.11 5.71
N LEU A 91 24.74 7.17 5.26
CA LEU A 91 25.27 8.53 5.28
C LEU A 91 25.55 9.01 6.71
N ILE A 92 24.63 8.77 7.67
CA ILE A 92 24.85 9.09 9.08
C ILE A 92 26.07 8.33 9.61
N GLN A 93 26.19 7.03 9.32
CA GLN A 93 27.32 6.20 9.76
C GLN A 93 28.66 6.68 9.17
N THR A 94 28.73 6.94 7.85
CA THR A 94 29.96 7.42 7.18
C THR A 94 30.45 8.74 7.77
N VAL A 95 29.56 9.68 8.06
CA VAL A 95 29.96 10.97 8.66
C VAL A 95 30.27 10.82 10.16
N SER A 96 29.59 9.92 10.88
CA SER A 96 29.89 9.60 12.28
C SER A 96 31.28 9.00 12.45
N ASN A 97 31.71 8.10 11.57
CA ASN A 97 33.05 7.50 11.63
C ASN A 97 34.19 8.52 11.41
N ASN A 98 33.90 9.66 10.75
CA ASN A 98 34.85 10.73 10.50
C ASN A 98 34.95 11.78 11.63
N ARG A 99 34.07 11.76 12.64
CA ARG A 99 34.15 12.64 13.81
C ARG A 99 34.15 11.85 15.12
N ARG A 100 35.00 12.23 16.07
CA ARG A 100 34.93 11.72 17.46
C ARG A 100 33.74 12.29 18.26
N ASP A 101 32.85 13.06 17.64
CA ASP A 101 31.63 13.61 18.24
C ASP A 101 30.45 12.62 18.23
N VAL A 102 30.67 11.47 18.89
CA VAL A 102 29.68 10.38 19.05
C VAL A 102 28.35 10.89 19.64
N SER A 103 28.40 11.97 20.44
CA SER A 103 27.28 12.72 21.01
C SER A 103 26.07 12.94 20.07
N VAL A 104 26.30 13.37 18.82
CA VAL A 104 25.20 13.79 17.91
C VAL A 104 24.64 12.60 17.15
N ALA A 105 25.52 11.75 16.62
CA ALA A 105 25.15 10.47 15.99
C ALA A 105 24.30 9.62 16.94
N THR A 106 24.78 9.43 18.17
CA THR A 106 24.07 8.70 19.23
C THR A 106 22.76 9.38 19.63
N LYS A 107 22.57 10.69 19.48
CA LYS A 107 21.26 11.35 19.70
C LYS A 107 20.25 11.03 18.61
N VAL A 108 20.64 11.06 17.34
CA VAL A 108 19.77 10.70 16.22
C VAL A 108 19.41 9.22 16.29
N LEU A 109 20.40 8.36 16.53
CA LEU A 109 20.20 6.92 16.69
C LEU A 109 19.41 6.56 17.96
N ARG A 110 19.57 7.26 19.09
CA ARG A 110 18.74 7.02 20.30
C ARG A 110 17.27 7.36 20.07
N ARG A 111 16.95 8.41 19.29
CA ARG A 111 15.56 8.72 18.93
C ARG A 111 14.86 7.57 18.20
N SER A 112 15.58 6.71 17.47
CA SER A 112 15.03 5.49 16.86
C SER A 112 15.25 4.20 17.66
N SER A 113 16.16 4.17 18.65
CA SER A 113 16.59 2.92 19.31
C SER A 113 16.42 2.81 20.83
N SER A 114 15.95 3.84 21.55
CA SER A 114 15.63 3.73 22.98
C SER A 114 14.37 4.49 23.39
N LEU A 115 13.23 3.79 23.48
CA LEU A 115 12.06 4.23 24.25
C LEU A 115 11.81 3.24 25.40
N SER A 116 12.64 3.36 26.44
CA SER A 116 12.55 2.48 27.62
C SER A 116 13.00 3.11 28.94
N GLY A 117 13.32 4.41 28.94
CA GLY A 117 13.51 5.18 30.17
C GLY A 117 12.19 5.70 30.72
N LEU A 118 11.98 5.58 32.04
CA LEU A 118 10.82 6.15 32.74
C LEU A 118 10.67 7.67 32.51
N ALA A 119 11.79 8.38 32.35
CA ALA A 119 11.81 9.81 32.05
C ALA A 119 11.28 10.14 30.64
N GLU A 120 11.53 9.29 29.64
CA GLU A 120 11.08 9.45 28.25
C GLU A 120 9.58 9.18 28.13
N GLU A 121 9.07 8.24 28.94
CA GLU A 121 7.65 7.98 29.12
C GLU A 121 6.92 9.19 29.73
N LEU A 122 7.48 9.78 30.79
CA LEU A 122 6.97 11.02 31.39
C LEU A 122 7.04 12.22 30.42
N GLU A 123 8.11 12.35 29.63
CA GLU A 123 8.21 13.40 28.59
C GLU A 123 7.12 13.24 27.53
N LEU A 124 6.92 12.01 27.02
CA LEU A 124 5.88 11.73 26.02
C LEU A 124 4.48 12.06 26.56
N GLU A 125 4.17 11.66 27.78
CA GLU A 125 2.88 11.93 28.43
C GLU A 125 2.65 13.42 28.67
N GLN A 126 3.67 14.17 29.11
CA GLN A 126 3.59 15.63 29.26
C GLN A 126 3.37 16.35 27.93
N LEU A 127 4.15 15.99 26.88
CA LEU A 127 4.06 16.63 25.57
C LEU A 127 2.75 16.32 24.81
N THR A 128 2.13 15.18 25.13
CA THR A 128 0.89 14.71 24.51
C THR A 128 -0.31 14.74 25.48
N ALA A 129 -0.20 15.49 26.58
CA ALA A 129 -1.25 15.62 27.59
C ALA A 129 -2.48 16.36 27.04
N ALA A 130 -3.60 15.64 26.94
CA ALA A 130 -4.88 16.17 26.43
C ALA A 130 -5.38 17.40 27.22
N SER A 131 -5.11 17.45 28.53
CA SER A 131 -5.44 18.58 29.42
C SER A 131 -4.81 19.92 29.00
N THR A 132 -3.74 19.91 28.20
CA THR A 132 -3.14 21.12 27.63
C THR A 132 -3.87 21.66 26.40
N ILE A 133 -4.94 20.99 25.95
CA ILE A 133 -5.80 21.42 24.86
C ILE A 133 -7.17 21.78 25.44
N SER A 134 -7.47 23.08 25.46
CA SER A 134 -8.83 23.59 25.72
C SER A 134 -9.78 23.14 24.62
N ILE A 135 -11.00 22.74 24.99
CA ILE A 135 -12.10 22.49 24.05
C ILE A 135 -12.85 23.82 23.88
N GLU A 136 -13.05 24.28 22.65
CA GLU A 136 -13.77 25.52 22.40
C GLU A 136 -15.28 25.34 22.68
N PRO A 137 -15.97 26.31 23.35
CA PRO A 137 -17.41 26.22 23.62
C PRO A 137 -18.31 26.12 22.37
N THR A 138 -17.74 26.34 21.18
CA THR A 138 -18.41 26.19 19.89
C THR A 138 -18.36 24.76 19.34
N TYR A 139 -17.57 23.85 19.91
CA TYR A 139 -17.45 22.47 19.43
C TYR A 139 -18.76 21.67 19.61
N GLN A 140 -19.40 21.29 18.51
CA GLN A 140 -20.67 20.54 18.49
C GLN A 140 -20.51 19.03 18.26
N GLY A 141 -19.28 18.52 18.14
CA GLY A 141 -19.02 17.11 17.85
C GLY A 141 -19.04 16.21 19.10
N PRO A 142 -18.72 14.91 18.94
CA PRO A 142 -18.74 13.94 20.03
C PRO A 142 -17.90 14.37 21.23
N HIS A 143 -18.54 14.43 22.40
CA HIS A 143 -17.86 14.59 23.68
C HIS A 143 -17.60 13.20 24.27
N ILE A 144 -16.37 12.95 24.70
CA ILE A 144 -15.93 11.65 25.23
C ILE A 144 -15.53 11.81 26.70
N ASN A 145 -16.04 10.94 27.57
CA ASN A 145 -15.55 10.80 28.95
C ASN A 145 -14.98 9.38 29.19
N LEU A 146 -14.37 9.18 30.36
CA LEU A 146 -13.86 7.89 30.80
C LEU A 146 -14.69 7.36 31.98
N PRO A 147 -14.94 6.04 32.08
CA PRO A 147 -14.53 4.98 31.15
C PRO A 147 -15.28 5.06 29.81
N LEU A 148 -14.62 4.62 28.72
CA LEU A 148 -15.27 4.48 27.42
C LEU A 148 -16.38 3.42 27.47
N THR A 149 -17.44 3.61 26.69
CA THR A 149 -18.62 2.74 26.68
C THR A 149 -19.10 2.45 25.25
N LYS A 150 -20.08 1.55 25.11
CA LYS A 150 -20.72 1.22 23.83
C LYS A 150 -21.36 2.45 23.18
N GLU A 151 -21.97 3.33 23.96
CA GLU A 151 -22.66 4.53 23.49
C GLU A 151 -21.67 5.50 22.85
N HIS A 152 -20.47 5.66 23.41
CA HIS A 152 -19.39 6.45 22.82
C HIS A 152 -18.97 5.90 21.45
N PHE A 153 -18.87 4.57 21.30
CA PHE A 153 -18.55 3.92 20.03
C PHE A 153 -19.65 4.16 18.98
N GLU A 154 -20.93 4.01 19.35
CA GLU A 154 -22.06 4.25 18.46
C GLU A 154 -22.18 5.73 18.03
N VAL A 155 -21.92 6.68 18.95
CA VAL A 155 -21.88 8.12 18.63
C VAL A 155 -20.72 8.47 17.69
N LEU A 156 -19.53 7.90 17.89
CA LEU A 156 -18.38 8.11 17.00
C LEU A 156 -18.62 7.55 15.60
N ILE A 157 -19.26 6.38 15.47
CA ILE A 157 -19.67 5.82 14.17
C ILE A 157 -20.56 6.82 13.42
N LEU A 158 -21.58 7.36 14.07
CA LEU A 158 -22.52 8.31 13.45
C LEU A 158 -21.83 9.62 13.06
N ALA A 159 -20.94 10.15 13.91
CA ALA A 159 -20.18 11.36 13.62
C ALA A 159 -19.24 11.18 12.41
N PHE A 160 -18.45 10.11 12.38
CA PHE A 160 -17.52 9.85 11.29
C PHE A 160 -18.23 9.49 9.97
N GLN A 161 -19.41 8.86 10.02
CA GLN A 161 -20.29 8.69 8.84
C GLN A 161 -20.79 10.04 8.29
N ARG A 162 -21.01 11.05 9.14
CA ARG A 162 -21.36 12.42 8.71
C ARG A 162 -20.13 13.27 8.30
N GLY A 163 -18.91 12.73 8.44
CA GLY A 163 -17.67 13.45 8.15
C GLY A 163 -17.25 14.47 9.22
N GLU A 164 -17.77 14.34 10.45
CA GLU A 164 -17.39 15.18 11.58
C GLU A 164 -16.00 14.80 12.12
N LEU A 165 -15.21 15.80 12.52
CA LEU A 165 -13.90 15.57 13.12
C LEU A 165 -14.02 15.50 14.65
N LEU A 166 -13.43 14.46 15.25
CA LEU A 166 -13.30 14.37 16.71
C LEU A 166 -12.31 15.44 17.21
N HIS A 167 -12.61 16.12 18.32
CA HIS A 167 -11.71 17.15 18.86
C HIS A 167 -10.36 16.55 19.29
N PRO A 168 -9.19 17.17 19.00
CA PRO A 168 -7.87 16.61 19.32
C PRO A 168 -7.66 16.27 20.79
N HIS A 169 -8.36 16.94 21.72
CA HIS A 169 -8.40 16.54 23.13
C HIS A 169 -8.89 15.09 23.29
N TYR A 170 -10.07 14.77 22.75
CA TYR A 170 -10.68 13.43 22.86
C TYR A 170 -9.89 12.37 22.08
N VAL A 171 -9.28 12.74 20.95
CA VAL A 171 -8.36 11.87 20.21
C VAL A 171 -7.18 11.46 21.10
N LEU A 172 -6.53 12.42 21.79
CA LEU A 172 -5.44 12.11 22.72
C LEU A 172 -5.91 11.28 23.93
N VAL A 173 -7.10 11.54 24.49
CA VAL A 173 -7.67 10.74 25.58
C VAL A 173 -7.84 9.26 25.17
N ILE A 174 -8.43 8.99 24.00
CA ILE A 174 -8.62 7.63 23.49
C ILE A 174 -7.25 6.96 23.20
N LEU A 175 -6.31 7.67 22.60
CA LEU A 175 -4.98 7.14 22.27
C LEU A 175 -4.14 6.84 23.52
N HIS A 176 -4.27 7.62 24.61
CA HIS A 176 -3.60 7.31 25.88
C HIS A 176 -4.19 6.08 26.58
N GLU A 177 -5.51 5.94 26.61
CA GLU A 177 -6.15 4.73 27.14
C GLU A 177 -5.84 3.48 26.30
N LEU A 178 -5.78 3.63 24.97
CA LEU A 178 -5.28 2.58 24.07
C LEU A 178 -3.85 2.20 24.43
N ARG A 179 -2.93 3.17 24.51
CA ARG A 179 -1.53 2.94 24.88
C ARG A 179 -1.40 2.22 26.22
N ARG A 180 -2.22 2.58 27.21
CA ARG A 180 -2.29 1.95 28.53
C ARG A 180 -2.74 0.48 28.46
N LEU A 181 -3.74 0.18 27.63
CA LEU A 181 -4.20 -1.19 27.37
C LEU A 181 -3.17 -2.02 26.60
N LEU A 182 -2.67 -1.52 25.48
CA LEU A 182 -1.71 -2.23 24.60
C LEU A 182 -0.46 -2.69 25.36
N LYS A 183 0.04 -1.89 26.32
CA LYS A 183 1.16 -2.26 27.21
C LYS A 183 0.93 -3.53 28.03
N THR A 184 -0.32 -3.90 28.30
CA THR A 184 -0.68 -5.13 29.03
C THR A 184 -0.86 -6.35 28.12
N LEU A 185 -0.95 -6.16 26.80
CA LEU A 185 -1.19 -7.25 25.86
C LEU A 185 0.11 -8.01 25.51
N PRO A 186 0.02 -9.34 25.26
CA PRO A 186 1.13 -10.14 24.75
C PRO A 186 1.52 -9.74 23.32
N ASN A 187 2.62 -10.30 22.81
CA ASN A 187 3.00 -10.13 21.39
C ASN A 187 2.09 -10.94 20.46
N VAL A 188 1.59 -12.10 20.93
CA VAL A 188 0.63 -12.94 20.22
C VAL A 188 -0.63 -13.05 21.07
N ASN A 189 -1.77 -12.55 20.58
CA ASN A 189 -3.05 -12.66 21.30
C ASN A 189 -3.54 -14.12 21.29
N VAL A 190 -4.16 -14.56 22.37
CA VAL A 190 -4.90 -15.83 22.42
C VAL A 190 -6.38 -15.52 22.29
N VAL A 191 -7.03 -16.11 21.30
CA VAL A 191 -8.42 -15.86 20.93
C VAL A 191 -9.19 -17.17 21.00
N SER A 192 -10.41 -17.17 21.54
CA SER A 192 -11.23 -18.37 21.61
C SER A 192 -12.63 -18.19 21.03
N THR A 193 -13.07 -19.14 20.20
CA THR A 193 -14.45 -19.20 19.69
C THR A 193 -15.38 -20.02 20.58
N HIS A 194 -14.89 -20.65 21.66
CA HIS A 194 -15.67 -21.59 22.48
C HIS A 194 -16.99 -21.02 23.02
N LEU A 195 -17.05 -19.71 23.33
CA LEU A 195 -18.26 -19.03 23.80
C LEU A 195 -19.15 -18.57 22.63
N THR A 196 -18.61 -17.71 21.76
CA THR A 196 -19.32 -17.01 20.67
C THR A 196 -19.61 -17.86 19.44
N LYS A 197 -18.98 -19.04 19.34
CA LYS A 197 -18.98 -20.00 18.21
C LYS A 197 -18.30 -19.49 16.93
N PHE A 198 -17.84 -18.25 16.91
CA PHE A 198 -17.06 -17.68 15.82
C PHE A 198 -16.20 -16.48 16.26
N VAL A 199 -15.24 -16.09 15.41
CA VAL A 199 -14.58 -14.78 15.42
C VAL A 199 -14.45 -14.26 14.00
N THR A 200 -14.58 -12.94 13.81
CA THR A 200 -14.46 -12.30 12.50
C THR A 200 -13.05 -11.74 12.29
N VAL A 201 -12.31 -12.25 11.31
CA VAL A 201 -11.02 -11.68 10.87
C VAL A 201 -11.28 -10.68 9.74
N VAL A 202 -10.79 -9.45 9.94
CA VAL A 202 -10.80 -8.33 8.99
C VAL A 202 -9.34 -8.04 8.63
N GLY A 203 -9.03 -7.95 7.34
CA GLY A 203 -7.71 -7.59 6.84
C GLY A 203 -7.55 -6.09 6.64
N ASP A 204 -6.58 -5.72 5.80
CA ASP A 204 -6.21 -4.33 5.49
C ASP A 204 -7.43 -3.47 5.15
N LEU A 205 -7.50 -2.26 5.72
CA LEU A 205 -8.58 -1.28 5.53
C LEU A 205 -8.11 0.03 4.89
N HIS A 206 -6.83 0.38 5.00
CA HIS A 206 -6.18 1.51 4.31
C HIS A 206 -7.03 2.79 4.22
N GLY A 207 -7.52 3.28 5.37
CA GLY A 207 -8.30 4.52 5.41
C GLY A 207 -9.64 4.51 4.67
N SER A 208 -10.19 3.34 4.30
CA SER A 208 -11.52 3.17 3.69
C SER A 208 -12.64 3.00 4.72
N LEU A 209 -13.13 4.10 5.30
CA LEU A 209 -14.18 4.05 6.33
C LEU A 209 -15.48 3.43 5.79
N ALA A 210 -15.78 3.64 4.51
CA ALA A 210 -16.95 3.07 3.85
C ALA A 210 -16.94 1.54 3.84
N ASP A 211 -15.78 0.90 3.69
CA ASP A 211 -15.64 -0.55 3.74
C ASP A 211 -15.86 -1.08 5.17
N LEU A 212 -15.26 -0.45 6.18
CA LEU A 212 -15.50 -0.80 7.59
C LEU A 212 -17.00 -0.71 7.95
N MET A 213 -17.69 0.33 7.48
CA MET A 213 -19.13 0.49 7.72
C MET A 213 -19.98 -0.57 7.02
N ILE A 214 -19.55 -1.09 5.86
CA ILE A 214 -20.20 -2.23 5.20
C ILE A 214 -19.95 -3.53 5.97
N ILE A 215 -18.75 -3.74 6.54
CA ILE A 215 -18.47 -4.88 7.43
C ILE A 215 -19.37 -4.81 8.66
N PHE A 216 -19.43 -3.68 9.37
CA PHE A 216 -20.28 -3.48 10.54
C PHE A 216 -21.78 -3.63 10.23
N HIS A 217 -22.25 -3.14 9.08
CA HIS A 217 -23.64 -3.35 8.65
C HIS A 217 -23.95 -4.82 8.32
N LYS A 218 -23.03 -5.56 7.68
CA LYS A 218 -23.24 -6.96 7.29
C LYS A 218 -23.03 -7.96 8.43
N ASN A 219 -22.12 -7.66 9.36
CA ASN A 219 -21.67 -8.57 10.41
C ASN A 219 -22.17 -8.19 11.81
N GLY A 220 -22.78 -7.02 11.98
CA GLY A 220 -23.07 -6.42 13.28
C GLY A 220 -21.85 -5.66 13.84
N LEU A 221 -22.08 -4.82 14.86
CA LEU A 221 -21.01 -4.11 15.55
C LEU A 221 -20.18 -5.07 16.44
N PRO A 222 -18.90 -4.77 16.69
CA PRO A 222 -18.10 -5.42 17.73
C PRO A 222 -18.80 -5.45 19.09
N SER A 223 -18.77 -6.60 19.76
CA SER A 223 -19.32 -6.79 21.10
C SER A 223 -18.77 -8.07 21.76
N ASN A 224 -19.14 -8.32 23.02
CA ASN A 224 -18.87 -9.59 23.72
C ASN A 224 -19.44 -10.82 22.99
N GLU A 225 -20.46 -10.65 22.14
CA GLU A 225 -21.12 -11.71 21.37
C GLU A 225 -20.61 -11.78 19.92
N ASN A 226 -19.96 -10.74 19.43
CA ASN A 226 -19.50 -10.59 18.05
C ASN A 226 -18.02 -10.12 18.03
N PRO A 227 -17.07 -11.06 18.23
CA PRO A 227 -15.66 -10.72 18.38
C PRO A 227 -14.95 -10.52 17.02
N TYR A 228 -13.91 -9.70 17.03
CA TYR A 228 -13.18 -9.24 15.85
C TYR A 228 -11.66 -9.32 16.03
N ILE A 229 -10.95 -9.70 14.98
CA ILE A 229 -9.51 -9.49 14.82
C ILE A 229 -9.31 -8.57 13.61
N PHE A 230 -8.72 -7.40 13.82
CA PHE A 230 -8.25 -6.52 12.76
C PHE A 230 -6.77 -6.81 12.51
N ASN A 231 -6.42 -7.19 11.28
CA ASN A 231 -5.14 -7.83 10.95
C ASN A 231 -4.13 -6.87 10.30
N GLY A 232 -3.92 -5.71 10.93
CA GLY A 232 -3.02 -4.66 10.45
C GLY A 232 -3.56 -3.80 9.32
N ASP A 233 -2.75 -2.83 8.90
CA ASP A 233 -2.95 -1.95 7.75
C ASP A 233 -4.29 -1.21 7.77
N ILE A 234 -4.51 -0.56 8.90
CA ILE A 234 -5.67 0.25 9.22
C ILE A 234 -5.55 1.63 8.55
N VAL A 235 -4.31 2.12 8.45
CA VAL A 235 -3.96 3.48 8.01
C VAL A 235 -3.33 3.50 6.60
N ASP A 236 -2.96 4.71 6.16
CA ASP A 236 -2.34 5.02 4.87
C ASP A 236 -3.25 4.74 3.65
N ARG A 237 -2.81 5.24 2.48
CA ARG A 237 -3.45 5.17 1.15
C ARG A 237 -4.79 5.94 1.05
N GLY A 238 -5.72 5.70 1.98
CA GLY A 238 -6.99 6.43 2.11
C GLY A 238 -6.87 7.76 2.85
N PHE A 239 -8.03 8.39 3.09
CA PHE A 239 -8.15 9.72 3.72
C PHE A 239 -9.00 9.72 5.00
N GLN A 240 -9.43 8.54 5.46
CA GLN A 240 -10.26 8.37 6.67
C GLN A 240 -9.60 7.42 7.68
N SER A 241 -8.27 7.41 7.72
CA SER A 241 -7.45 6.52 8.53
C SER A 241 -7.65 6.77 10.03
N ILE A 242 -7.69 8.05 10.45
CA ILE A 242 -7.85 8.39 11.87
C ILE A 242 -9.22 8.00 12.41
N GLU A 243 -10.27 8.12 11.60
CA GLU A 243 -11.63 7.71 11.97
C GLU A 243 -11.69 6.19 12.18
N ILE A 244 -11.14 5.40 11.27
CA ILE A 244 -11.07 3.93 11.39
C ILE A 244 -10.24 3.53 12.61
N PHE A 245 -9.03 4.10 12.77
CA PHE A 245 -8.14 3.75 13.86
C PHE A 245 -8.77 4.07 15.22
N ILE A 246 -9.43 5.23 15.36
CA ILE A 246 -10.14 5.61 16.59
C ILE A 246 -11.33 4.69 16.85
N LEU A 247 -12.11 4.28 15.83
CA LEU A 247 -13.20 3.32 16.02
C LEU A 247 -12.68 1.96 16.51
N ILE A 248 -11.63 1.43 15.91
CA ILE A 248 -11.02 0.16 16.34
C ILE A 248 -10.41 0.29 17.74
N SER A 249 -9.78 1.44 18.05
CA SER A 249 -9.25 1.74 19.38
C SER A 249 -10.33 1.73 20.46
N VAL A 250 -11.47 2.39 20.22
CA VAL A 250 -12.59 2.41 21.17
C VAL A 250 -13.21 1.02 21.30
N ALA A 251 -13.39 0.28 20.20
CA ALA A 251 -13.88 -1.09 20.25
C ALA A 251 -12.95 -2.03 21.05
N LEU A 252 -11.63 -1.86 20.92
CA LEU A 252 -10.61 -2.60 21.68
C LEU A 252 -10.61 -2.23 23.18
N ILE A 253 -10.78 -0.96 23.53
CA ILE A 253 -10.85 -0.52 24.94
C ILE A 253 -12.15 -0.95 25.62
N VAL A 254 -13.28 -0.94 24.89
CA VAL A 254 -14.61 -1.34 25.42
C VAL A 254 -14.75 -2.87 25.49
N TYR A 255 -14.13 -3.62 24.58
CA TYR A 255 -14.24 -5.08 24.49
C TYR A 255 -12.86 -5.80 24.45
N PRO A 256 -11.98 -5.61 25.46
CA PRO A 256 -10.57 -6.03 25.41
C PRO A 256 -10.32 -7.56 25.43
N SER A 257 -11.38 -8.37 25.54
CA SER A 257 -11.32 -9.84 25.45
C SER A 257 -12.04 -10.40 24.21
N ASN A 258 -12.50 -9.53 23.31
CA ASN A 258 -13.32 -9.90 22.15
C ASN A 258 -12.91 -9.13 20.88
N VAL A 259 -12.32 -7.94 21.02
CA VAL A 259 -11.72 -7.19 19.91
C VAL A 259 -10.21 -7.26 20.04
N TYR A 260 -9.53 -7.50 18.92
CA TYR A 260 -8.09 -7.62 18.82
C TYR A 260 -7.59 -6.81 17.62
N LEU A 261 -6.40 -6.23 17.74
CA LEU A 261 -5.69 -5.53 16.67
C LEU A 261 -4.26 -6.07 16.58
N ASN A 262 -3.91 -6.65 15.44
CA ASN A 262 -2.53 -6.96 15.08
C ASN A 262 -1.91 -5.73 14.39
N ARG A 263 -0.58 -5.57 14.50
CA ARG A 263 0.21 -4.61 13.74
C ARG A 263 0.33 -5.05 12.27
N GLY A 264 0.13 -4.14 11.32
CA GLY A 264 0.54 -4.29 9.93
C GLY A 264 1.83 -3.53 9.59
N ASN A 265 2.29 -3.58 8.36
CA ASN A 265 3.49 -2.83 7.98
C ASN A 265 3.23 -1.32 7.85
N HIS A 266 1.99 -0.90 7.58
CA HIS A 266 1.59 0.52 7.57
C HIS A 266 1.36 1.12 8.96
N GLU A 267 1.31 0.31 10.02
CA GLU A 267 1.52 0.79 11.40
C GLU A 267 3.02 1.00 11.67
N ASP A 268 3.65 1.85 10.85
CA ASP A 268 5.06 2.26 10.92
C ASP A 268 5.17 3.72 10.47
N HIS A 269 5.79 4.56 11.31
CA HIS A 269 5.89 6.00 11.06
C HIS A 269 6.72 6.33 9.81
N VAL A 270 7.64 5.43 9.40
CA VAL A 270 8.47 5.59 8.20
C VAL A 270 7.66 5.40 6.92
N LEU A 271 6.64 4.52 6.91
CA LEU A 271 5.71 4.40 5.79
C LEU A 271 4.73 5.58 5.73
N ASN A 272 4.20 6.00 6.89
CA ASN A 272 3.19 7.06 6.94
C ASN A 272 3.64 8.40 6.34
N LEU A 273 4.96 8.67 6.31
CA LEU A 273 5.60 9.79 5.59
C LEU A 273 5.21 9.81 4.10
N ARG A 274 5.32 8.66 3.44
CA ARG A 274 5.12 8.47 2.00
C ARG A 274 3.63 8.32 1.68
N TYR A 275 2.97 7.40 2.37
CA TYR A 275 1.69 6.81 1.95
C TYR A 275 0.42 7.51 2.43
N GLY A 276 0.52 8.54 3.27
CA GLY A 276 -0.53 9.55 3.41
C GLY A 276 -1.03 9.83 4.82
N PHE A 277 -0.98 8.90 5.76
CA PHE A 277 -1.52 9.07 7.10
C PHE A 277 -0.88 10.26 7.84
N MET A 278 0.43 10.45 7.68
CA MET A 278 1.11 11.61 8.26
C MET A 278 0.57 12.94 7.72
N LYS A 279 0.17 12.96 6.44
CA LYS A 279 -0.41 14.13 5.75
C LYS A 279 -1.88 14.32 6.16
N GLU A 280 -2.62 13.23 6.38
CA GLU A 280 -3.99 13.23 6.91
C GLU A 280 -4.03 13.88 8.30
N ILE A 281 -3.16 13.47 9.22
CA ILE A 281 -3.07 14.04 10.58
C ILE A 281 -2.60 15.51 10.55
N ILE A 282 -1.65 15.88 9.68
CA ILE A 282 -1.32 17.30 9.42
C ILE A 282 -2.56 18.08 9.00
N HIS A 283 -3.30 17.60 8.00
CA HIS A 283 -4.40 18.32 7.38
C HIS A 283 -5.57 18.52 8.36
N LYS A 284 -5.98 17.44 9.04
CA LYS A 284 -7.09 17.43 9.99
C LYS A 284 -6.76 18.18 11.28
N TYR A 285 -5.58 17.95 11.87
CA TYR A 285 -5.28 18.40 13.24
C TYR A 285 -4.24 19.52 13.36
N LYS A 286 -3.60 19.94 12.26
CA LYS A 286 -2.77 21.16 12.13
C LYS A 286 -1.85 21.41 13.34
N VAL A 287 -2.26 22.30 14.25
CA VAL A 287 -1.55 22.68 15.48
C VAL A 287 -1.17 21.47 16.35
N ASN A 288 -2.08 20.51 16.52
CA ASN A 288 -1.88 19.34 17.38
C ASN A 288 -1.31 18.11 16.63
N SER A 289 -1.02 18.24 15.33
CA SER A 289 -0.59 17.11 14.49
C SER A 289 0.74 16.49 14.93
N SER A 290 1.67 17.28 15.47
CA SER A 290 2.96 16.80 16.03
C SER A 290 2.77 15.92 17.26
N ARG A 291 1.91 16.34 18.19
CA ARG A 291 1.57 15.60 19.42
C ARG A 291 0.94 14.25 19.09
N LEU A 292 -0.04 14.26 18.18
CA LEU A 292 -0.71 13.04 17.73
C LEU A 292 0.27 12.06 17.11
N LEU A 293 1.13 12.51 16.19
CA LEU A 293 2.04 11.60 15.47
C LEU A 293 3.14 11.01 16.36
N ARG A 294 3.70 11.79 17.32
CA ARG A 294 4.65 11.24 18.31
C ARG A 294 3.98 10.23 19.25
N LEU A 295 2.66 10.33 19.48
CA LEU A 295 1.89 9.33 20.22
C LEU A 295 1.59 8.08 19.36
N PHE A 296 1.25 8.25 18.08
CA PHE A 296 1.05 7.15 17.12
C PHE A 296 2.31 6.29 16.95
N GLU A 297 3.46 6.94 16.74
CA GLU A 297 4.78 6.30 16.68
C GLU A 297 5.04 5.37 17.87
N ASN A 298 4.70 5.80 19.10
CA ASN A 298 4.82 4.95 20.28
C ASN A 298 3.74 3.86 20.33
N ILE A 299 2.49 4.17 19.98
CA ILE A 299 1.36 3.22 20.00
C ILE A 299 1.61 2.03 19.07
N TYR A 300 2.13 2.27 17.87
CA TYR A 300 2.44 1.20 16.92
C TYR A 300 3.46 0.19 17.46
N SER A 301 4.48 0.64 18.21
CA SER A 301 5.46 -0.27 18.82
C SER A 301 4.87 -1.13 19.95
N TRP A 302 3.69 -0.78 20.48
CA TRP A 302 2.95 -1.56 21.47
C TRP A 302 1.85 -2.47 20.88
N LEU A 303 1.57 -2.43 19.57
CA LEU A 303 0.59 -3.34 18.95
C LEU A 303 1.10 -4.81 18.98
N PRO A 304 0.27 -5.80 19.36
CA PRO A 304 0.56 -7.22 19.13
C PRO A 304 0.87 -7.50 17.65
N VAL A 305 1.73 -8.48 17.36
CA VAL A 305 2.17 -8.79 15.98
C VAL A 305 1.38 -9.94 15.34
N ALA A 306 0.66 -10.72 16.13
CA ALA A 306 -0.17 -11.82 15.66
C ALA A 306 -1.28 -12.20 16.66
N SER A 307 -2.18 -13.08 16.24
CA SER A 307 -3.20 -13.72 17.07
C SER A 307 -3.29 -15.22 16.78
N VAL A 308 -3.63 -16.04 17.76
CA VAL A 308 -3.89 -17.48 17.60
C VAL A 308 -5.32 -17.78 18.03
N ILE A 309 -6.11 -18.38 17.15
CA ILE A 309 -7.51 -18.78 17.41
C ILE A 309 -7.55 -20.26 17.79
N ASP A 310 -8.14 -20.55 18.95
CA ASP A 310 -8.39 -21.91 19.49
C ASP A 310 -7.17 -22.86 19.39
N GLU A 311 -5.96 -22.33 19.61
CA GLU A 311 -4.67 -23.03 19.46
C GLU A 311 -4.40 -23.68 18.08
N HIS A 312 -5.23 -23.41 17.06
CA HIS A 312 -5.26 -24.17 15.80
C HIS A 312 -5.15 -23.32 14.54
N ILE A 313 -5.35 -22.00 14.61
CA ILE A 313 -5.28 -21.10 13.44
C ILE A 313 -4.41 -19.89 13.81
N PHE A 314 -3.37 -19.65 13.02
CA PHE A 314 -2.49 -18.48 13.18
C PHE A 314 -3.00 -17.32 12.33
N VAL A 315 -3.04 -16.11 12.89
CA VAL A 315 -3.49 -14.89 12.21
C VAL A 315 -2.39 -13.83 12.33
N VAL A 316 -1.83 -13.42 11.20
CA VAL A 316 -0.66 -12.54 11.09
C VAL A 316 -0.87 -11.58 9.92
N HIS A 317 -0.41 -10.34 9.98
CA HIS A 317 -0.60 -9.40 8.86
C HIS A 317 0.18 -9.83 7.61
N GLY A 318 1.51 -9.83 7.72
CA GLY A 318 2.46 -10.24 6.70
C GLY A 318 2.44 -11.77 6.53
N GLY A 319 3.36 -12.50 7.17
CA GLY A 319 3.45 -13.92 6.90
C GLY A 319 4.32 -14.72 7.87
N ILE A 320 4.96 -15.74 7.32
CA ILE A 320 5.91 -16.61 8.03
C ILE A 320 7.19 -16.78 7.20
N SER A 321 8.21 -17.34 7.83
CA SER A 321 9.49 -17.72 7.25
C SER A 321 9.96 -19.04 7.83
N ASN A 322 11.03 -19.62 7.26
CA ASN A 322 11.62 -20.86 7.77
C ASN A 322 12.19 -20.76 9.20
N ILE A 323 12.34 -19.54 9.74
CA ILE A 323 12.80 -19.28 11.11
C ILE A 323 11.67 -18.95 12.10
N THR A 324 10.41 -18.82 11.66
CA THR A 324 9.30 -18.36 12.52
C THR A 324 9.15 -19.21 13.79
N ASP A 325 9.12 -18.55 14.95
CA ASP A 325 9.09 -19.22 16.24
C ASP A 325 8.30 -18.48 17.33
N LEU A 326 7.12 -18.98 17.69
CA LEU A 326 6.25 -18.39 18.73
C LEU A 326 6.94 -18.19 20.10
N ALA A 327 7.82 -19.12 20.49
CA ALA A 327 8.49 -19.04 21.79
C ALA A 327 9.50 -17.88 21.83
N THR A 328 10.15 -17.60 20.69
CA THR A 328 10.98 -16.42 20.48
C THR A 328 10.14 -15.16 20.34
N ILE A 329 9.14 -15.15 19.46
CA ILE A 329 8.24 -14.00 19.23
C ILE A 329 7.63 -13.50 20.54
N ASN A 330 7.16 -14.37 21.43
CA ASN A 330 6.56 -13.96 22.71
C ASN A 330 7.55 -13.40 23.75
N ARG A 331 8.87 -13.55 23.56
CA ARG A 331 9.90 -12.95 24.43
C ARG A 331 10.34 -11.55 23.99
N ILE A 332 10.12 -11.19 22.71
CA ILE A 332 10.64 -9.96 22.14
C ILE A 332 10.03 -8.74 22.84
N LYS A 333 10.86 -7.76 23.22
CA LYS A 333 10.37 -6.46 23.72
C LYS A 333 9.94 -5.60 22.53
N ARG A 334 8.73 -5.83 22.00
CA ARG A 334 8.22 -5.23 20.75
C ARG A 334 8.30 -3.69 20.71
N GLN A 335 8.22 -3.03 21.86
CA GLN A 335 8.34 -1.57 21.98
C GLN A 335 9.73 -1.01 21.58
N LYS A 336 10.77 -1.87 21.49
CA LYS A 336 12.07 -1.52 20.89
C LYS A 336 11.95 -1.12 19.42
N TYR A 337 10.96 -1.64 18.69
CA TYR A 337 10.85 -1.53 17.23
C TYR A 337 9.82 -0.45 16.86
N LEU A 338 10.23 0.81 17.02
CA LEU A 338 9.47 1.99 16.63
C LEU A 338 9.07 1.92 15.14
N SER A 339 10.10 1.87 14.30
CA SER A 339 10.00 1.36 12.94
C SER A 339 10.58 -0.05 12.90
N VAL A 340 9.97 -0.94 12.13
CA VAL A 340 10.52 -2.27 11.84
C VAL A 340 11.51 -2.19 10.67
N LEU A 341 11.46 -1.11 9.88
CA LEU A 341 12.43 -0.77 8.84
C LEU A 341 13.73 -0.18 9.41
N SER A 342 13.73 0.20 10.68
CA SER A 342 14.92 0.53 11.46
C SER A 342 15.31 -0.66 12.34
N PRO A 343 16.28 -1.50 11.96
CA PRO A 343 16.84 -2.47 12.90
C PRO A 343 17.50 -1.67 14.03
N THR A 344 17.09 -1.89 15.27
CA THR A 344 17.63 -1.18 16.44
C THR A 344 18.98 -1.77 16.86
N PHE A 345 19.96 -1.63 15.97
CA PHE A 345 21.36 -1.89 16.23
C PHE A 345 21.84 -0.92 17.32
N ILE A 346 21.98 -1.45 18.52
CA ILE A 346 22.76 -0.81 19.59
C ILE A 346 24.21 -0.80 19.10
N ILE A 347 24.64 0.32 18.51
CA ILE A 347 26.05 0.57 18.22
C ILE A 347 26.75 0.69 19.58
N PRO A 348 27.71 -0.19 19.91
CA PRO A 348 28.47 -0.09 21.15
C PRO A 348 29.28 1.20 21.21
N THR A 349 29.53 1.72 22.41
CA THR A 349 30.30 2.95 22.58
C THR A 349 31.80 2.71 22.41
N GLU A 350 32.35 3.33 21.37
CA GLU A 350 33.71 3.89 21.26
C GLU A 350 34.96 2.97 21.18
N GLU A 351 34.93 1.69 21.57
CA GLU A 351 36.16 0.86 21.55
C GLU A 351 36.20 -0.30 20.53
N ASP A 352 35.06 -0.86 20.10
CA ASP A 352 35.02 -1.99 19.15
C ASP A 352 34.89 -1.56 17.68
N GLN A 353 35.69 -2.18 16.79
CA GLN A 353 35.56 -2.04 15.33
C GLN A 353 34.32 -2.79 14.83
N PHE A 354 33.19 -2.09 14.80
CA PHE A 354 31.88 -2.70 14.63
C PHE A 354 31.50 -2.95 13.16
N GLU A 355 32.06 -4.02 12.57
CA GLU A 355 31.50 -4.61 11.36
C GLU A 355 30.06 -5.13 11.59
N ILE A 356 29.25 -5.19 10.52
CA ILE A 356 27.89 -5.79 10.54
C ILE A 356 27.93 -7.28 10.94
N SER A 357 29.07 -7.95 10.77
CA SER A 357 29.36 -9.31 11.24
C SER A 357 29.31 -9.48 12.77
N ASN A 358 29.51 -8.39 13.54
CA ASN A 358 29.61 -8.39 15.00
C ASN A 358 28.29 -8.11 15.74
N ILE A 359 27.18 -7.90 15.03
CA ILE A 359 25.86 -7.77 15.66
C ILE A 359 25.46 -9.12 16.27
N PRO A 360 25.05 -9.20 17.56
CA PRO A 360 24.61 -10.46 18.16
C PRO A 360 23.50 -11.12 17.33
N ASN A 361 23.74 -12.36 16.88
CA ASN A 361 22.82 -13.11 16.02
C ASN A 361 21.39 -13.17 16.58
N ASP A 362 21.24 -13.22 17.90
CA ASP A 362 19.94 -13.22 18.57
C ASP A 362 19.15 -11.92 18.36
N LEU A 363 19.80 -10.76 18.29
CA LEU A 363 19.12 -9.47 18.04
C LEU A 363 18.73 -9.32 16.56
N LEU A 364 19.58 -9.80 15.65
CA LEU A 364 19.22 -9.95 14.23
C LEU A 364 18.04 -10.91 14.05
N LEU A 365 17.98 -11.98 14.86
CA LEU A 365 16.88 -12.94 14.87
C LEU A 365 15.59 -12.34 15.45
N GLU A 366 15.64 -11.63 16.59
CA GLU A 366 14.47 -10.91 17.14
C GLU A 366 13.88 -9.93 16.10
N TRP A 367 14.74 -9.13 15.45
CA TRP A 367 14.31 -8.20 14.42
C TRP A 367 13.69 -8.89 13.20
N ARG A 368 14.35 -9.93 12.66
CA ARG A 368 13.85 -10.71 11.51
C ARG A 368 12.50 -11.37 11.79
N GLN A 369 12.27 -11.90 13.00
CA GLN A 369 10.96 -12.45 13.38
C GLN A 369 9.84 -11.41 13.21
N ILE A 370 10.05 -10.17 13.66
CA ILE A 370 9.03 -9.11 13.49
C ILE A 370 8.93 -8.65 12.04
N LEU A 371 10.05 -8.50 11.32
CA LEU A 371 10.05 -8.13 9.90
C LEU A 371 9.27 -9.15 9.05
N ASP A 372 9.53 -10.44 9.22
CA ASP A 372 8.89 -11.52 8.46
C ASP A 372 7.38 -11.59 8.76
N LEU A 373 6.96 -11.38 10.02
CA LEU A 373 5.54 -11.31 10.39
C LEU A 373 4.80 -10.12 9.76
N LEU A 374 5.49 -9.06 9.35
CA LEU A 374 4.86 -7.86 8.76
C LEU A 374 5.01 -7.75 7.23
N TRP A 375 6.03 -8.37 6.63
CA TRP A 375 6.39 -8.13 5.22
C TRP A 375 6.53 -9.38 4.32
N SER A 376 6.51 -10.59 4.88
CA SER A 376 6.64 -11.81 4.07
C SER A 376 5.40 -12.07 3.21
N ASP A 377 5.57 -12.68 2.04
CA ASP A 377 4.50 -13.07 1.10
C ASP A 377 4.58 -14.57 0.70
N PRO A 378 3.44 -15.25 0.45
CA PRO A 378 3.42 -16.65 0.03
C PRO A 378 3.82 -16.80 -1.44
N LYS A 379 4.62 -17.82 -1.78
CA LYS A 379 4.99 -18.17 -3.16
C LYS A 379 4.64 -19.61 -3.53
N GLN A 380 4.28 -19.83 -4.79
CA GLN A 380 3.80 -21.13 -5.30
C GLN A 380 4.89 -22.21 -5.44
N THR A 381 6.16 -21.89 -5.14
CA THR A 381 7.30 -22.82 -5.20
C THR A 381 7.91 -22.99 -3.81
N ASP A 382 8.37 -24.20 -3.50
CA ASP A 382 9.01 -24.52 -2.22
C ASP A 382 10.27 -23.64 -1.94
N GLY A 383 10.69 -23.60 -0.68
CA GLY A 383 11.83 -22.85 -0.16
C GLY A 383 11.46 -21.51 0.47
N CYS A 384 12.45 -20.85 1.06
CA CYS A 384 12.33 -19.55 1.71
C CYS A 384 13.45 -18.63 1.20
N GLU A 385 13.11 -17.46 0.66
CA GLU A 385 14.09 -16.53 0.06
C GLU A 385 13.73 -15.06 0.39
N PRO A 386 14.68 -14.11 0.45
CA PRO A 386 14.37 -12.71 0.77
C PRO A 386 13.39 -12.07 -0.24
N ASN A 387 12.41 -11.30 0.25
CA ASN A 387 11.47 -10.57 -0.61
C ASN A 387 12.15 -9.30 -1.15
N THR A 388 12.98 -9.49 -2.17
CA THR A 388 13.70 -8.40 -2.86
C THR A 388 12.76 -7.41 -3.56
N TYR A 389 11.51 -7.81 -3.82
CA TYR A 389 10.55 -7.02 -4.59
C TYR A 389 9.85 -5.94 -3.75
N ARG A 390 9.52 -6.24 -2.49
CA ARG A 390 9.13 -5.22 -1.49
C ARG A 390 10.33 -4.61 -0.76
N GLY A 391 11.41 -5.38 -0.62
CA GLY A 391 12.64 -4.99 0.09
C GLY A 391 12.70 -5.43 1.57
N GLY A 392 11.64 -6.02 2.12
CA GLY A 392 11.58 -6.51 3.50
C GLY A 392 10.81 -7.82 3.59
N GLY A 393 11.09 -8.63 4.61
CA GLY A 393 10.52 -9.97 4.79
C GLY A 393 11.02 -11.01 3.78
N CYS A 394 10.28 -12.10 3.61
CA CYS A 394 10.66 -13.22 2.73
C CYS A 394 9.50 -13.69 1.82
N TYR A 395 9.84 -14.38 0.73
CA TYR A 395 8.91 -15.25 0.02
C TYR A 395 9.01 -16.68 0.58
N TRP A 396 7.90 -17.23 1.07
CA TRP A 396 7.85 -18.57 1.67
C TRP A 396 6.97 -19.56 0.88
N GLY A 397 7.43 -20.80 0.77
CA GLY A 397 6.78 -21.85 -0.01
C GLY A 397 5.78 -22.73 0.75
N PRO A 398 5.16 -23.71 0.03
CA PRO A 398 4.31 -24.73 0.64
C PRO A 398 5.03 -25.61 1.66
N ASP A 399 6.31 -25.94 1.45
CA ASP A 399 7.19 -26.65 2.39
C ASP A 399 7.35 -25.93 3.73
N VAL A 400 7.65 -24.64 3.71
CA VAL A 400 7.75 -23.79 4.91
C VAL A 400 6.42 -23.78 5.64
N THR A 401 5.32 -23.69 4.90
CA THR A 401 3.95 -23.72 5.45
C THR A 401 3.66 -25.05 6.16
N ARG A 402 3.92 -26.20 5.51
CA ARG A 402 3.76 -27.53 6.13
C ARG A 402 4.58 -27.63 7.41
N THR A 403 5.87 -27.27 7.34
CA THR A 403 6.82 -27.35 8.47
C THR A 403 6.37 -26.51 9.66
N ILE A 404 5.95 -25.26 9.45
CA ILE A 404 5.51 -24.35 10.53
C ILE A 404 4.16 -24.77 11.12
N LEU A 405 3.21 -25.24 10.29
CA LEU A 405 1.94 -25.79 10.77
C LEU A 405 2.15 -27.05 11.63
N GLU A 406 2.99 -27.98 11.19
CA GLU A 406 3.32 -29.20 11.95
C GLU A 406 4.05 -28.88 13.26
N LYS A 407 5.06 -27.99 13.22
CA LYS A 407 5.82 -27.51 14.39
C LYS A 407 4.91 -26.95 15.49
N HIS A 408 3.91 -26.15 15.11
CA HIS A 408 3.01 -25.46 16.05
C HIS A 408 1.63 -26.14 16.21
N LYS A 409 1.41 -27.32 15.59
CA LYS A 409 0.13 -28.07 15.57
C LYS A 409 -1.06 -27.26 15.06
N TRP A 410 -0.79 -26.33 14.17
CA TRP A 410 -1.80 -25.50 13.51
C TRP A 410 -2.39 -26.19 12.28
N THR A 411 -3.55 -25.71 11.86
CA THR A 411 -4.34 -26.26 10.73
C THR A 411 -4.40 -25.34 9.51
N LEU A 412 -4.27 -24.02 9.73
CA LEU A 412 -4.41 -22.94 8.76
C LEU A 412 -3.63 -21.69 9.24
N ILE A 413 -3.09 -20.93 8.29
CA ILE A 413 -2.63 -19.54 8.49
C ILE A 413 -3.62 -18.61 7.79
N ILE A 414 -4.04 -17.53 8.46
CA ILE A 414 -4.80 -16.42 7.86
C ILE A 414 -3.90 -15.18 7.84
N ARG A 415 -3.81 -14.52 6.68
CA ARG A 415 -2.97 -13.33 6.48
C ARG A 415 -3.64 -12.25 5.65
N SER A 416 -3.02 -11.07 5.53
CA SER A 416 -3.57 -9.92 4.78
C SER A 416 -2.50 -9.36 3.84
N HIS A 417 -2.12 -8.07 3.88
CA HIS A 417 -0.94 -7.45 3.22
C HIS A 417 -0.85 -7.51 1.67
N GLU A 418 -1.64 -8.35 1.02
CA GLU A 418 -1.81 -8.46 -0.43
C GLU A 418 -3.25 -8.15 -0.79
N CYS A 419 -3.45 -7.14 -1.62
CA CYS A 419 -4.69 -7.01 -2.38
C CYS A 419 -4.94 -8.29 -3.19
N LYS A 420 -6.18 -8.82 -3.15
CA LYS A 420 -6.63 -9.97 -3.97
C LYS A 420 -7.93 -9.58 -4.68
N GLU A 421 -8.09 -10.02 -5.93
CA GLU A 421 -9.19 -9.57 -6.81
C GLU A 421 -10.58 -9.76 -6.17
N GLU A 422 -10.83 -10.93 -5.61
CA GLU A 422 -12.11 -11.29 -4.98
C GLU A 422 -12.14 -10.99 -3.45
N GLY A 423 -11.15 -10.23 -2.95
CA GLY A 423 -10.98 -9.88 -1.53
C GLY A 423 -10.35 -10.98 -0.67
N PHE A 424 -10.15 -12.17 -1.24
CA PHE A 424 -9.45 -13.29 -0.60
C PHE A 424 -8.75 -14.18 -1.62
N ASP A 425 -7.87 -15.05 -1.14
CA ASP A 425 -7.21 -16.11 -1.92
C ASP A 425 -6.81 -17.27 -0.99
N TYR A 426 -6.79 -18.50 -1.51
CA TYR A 426 -6.34 -19.69 -0.77
C TYR A 426 -5.13 -20.31 -1.48
N THR A 427 -3.99 -20.35 -0.80
CA THR A 427 -2.72 -20.89 -1.34
C THR A 427 -2.20 -22.04 -0.50
N HIS A 428 -1.18 -22.73 -1.02
CA HIS A 428 -0.48 -23.85 -0.37
C HIS A 428 -1.45 -24.94 0.10
N ASP A 429 -2.18 -25.57 -0.83
CA ASP A 429 -3.17 -26.62 -0.54
C ASP A 429 -4.31 -26.20 0.43
N ASN A 430 -4.70 -24.92 0.36
CA ASN A 430 -5.65 -24.25 1.27
C ASN A 430 -5.14 -24.13 2.72
N LYS A 431 -3.81 -24.11 2.92
CA LYS A 431 -3.17 -23.91 4.23
C LYS A 431 -2.80 -22.46 4.54
N VAL A 432 -2.85 -21.58 3.56
CA VAL A 432 -2.78 -20.13 3.75
C VAL A 432 -4.04 -19.50 3.15
N LEU A 433 -4.68 -18.62 3.90
CA LEU A 433 -5.83 -17.82 3.48
C LEU A 433 -5.46 -16.33 3.55
N THR A 434 -5.36 -15.66 2.40
CA THR A 434 -5.25 -14.20 2.37
C THR A 434 -6.65 -13.58 2.47
N ILE A 435 -6.84 -12.57 3.32
CA ILE A 435 -8.04 -11.74 3.47
C ILE A 435 -7.66 -10.27 3.36
N PHE A 436 -8.29 -9.54 2.44
CA PHE A 436 -8.08 -8.12 2.18
C PHE A 436 -9.42 -7.38 2.23
N SER A 437 -9.54 -6.35 3.08
CA SER A 437 -10.84 -5.76 3.42
C SER A 437 -11.12 -4.39 2.78
N ALA A 438 -10.13 -3.71 2.19
CA ALA A 438 -10.33 -2.53 1.37
C ALA A 438 -10.86 -2.91 -0.03
N SER A 439 -11.98 -2.35 -0.47
CA SER A 439 -12.56 -2.62 -1.80
C SER A 439 -12.32 -1.46 -2.76
N ASN A 440 -12.20 -1.75 -4.07
CA ASN A 440 -11.83 -0.77 -5.08
C ASN A 440 -10.46 -0.08 -4.83
N TYR A 441 -9.55 -0.77 -4.15
CA TYR A 441 -8.32 -0.24 -3.56
C TYR A 441 -7.45 0.53 -4.57
N TYR A 442 -7.22 -0.04 -5.74
CA TYR A 442 -6.48 0.61 -6.83
C TYR A 442 -7.36 1.54 -7.66
N ALA A 443 -8.59 1.13 -7.97
CA ALA A 443 -9.57 1.87 -8.77
C ALA A 443 -10.98 1.32 -8.59
N VAL A 444 -12.00 2.09 -8.98
CA VAL A 444 -13.41 1.65 -8.96
C VAL A 444 -13.59 0.40 -9.82
N GLY A 445 -13.95 -0.72 -9.19
CA GLY A 445 -14.08 -2.03 -9.82
C GLY A 445 -12.79 -2.85 -9.95
N SER A 446 -11.68 -2.47 -9.30
CA SER A 446 -10.42 -3.24 -9.34
C SER A 446 -10.50 -4.55 -8.55
N ASN A 447 -11.00 -4.50 -7.31
CA ASN A 447 -11.11 -5.64 -6.40
C ASN A 447 -12.33 -5.51 -5.48
N ARG A 448 -12.74 -6.63 -4.90
CA ARG A 448 -13.66 -6.71 -3.75
C ARG A 448 -12.89 -6.60 -2.45
N GLY A 449 -13.59 -6.19 -1.39
CA GLY A 449 -13.17 -6.44 -0.02
C GLY A 449 -13.81 -7.74 0.49
N ALA A 450 -13.16 -8.42 1.43
CA ALA A 450 -13.76 -9.54 2.14
C ALA A 450 -13.37 -9.54 3.63
N TYR A 451 -14.11 -10.30 4.43
CA TYR A 451 -13.76 -10.66 5.81
C TYR A 451 -14.06 -12.16 6.03
N ALA A 452 -13.38 -12.80 6.99
CA ALA A 452 -13.57 -14.23 7.27
C ALA A 452 -14.22 -14.45 8.64
N LYS A 453 -15.36 -15.13 8.68
CA LYS A 453 -15.88 -15.72 9.93
C LYS A 453 -15.19 -17.06 10.17
N VAL A 454 -14.26 -17.10 11.12
CA VAL A 454 -13.68 -18.35 11.62
C VAL A 454 -14.70 -18.97 12.58
N LEU A 455 -15.26 -20.12 12.21
CA LEU A 455 -16.28 -20.84 12.99
C LEU A 455 -15.62 -21.97 13.80
N THR A 456 -16.12 -22.27 15.01
CA THR A 456 -15.55 -23.36 15.83
C THR A 456 -15.52 -24.68 15.07
N ASN A 457 -14.34 -25.29 14.94
CA ASN A 457 -14.09 -26.58 14.27
C ASN A 457 -14.54 -26.66 12.79
N GLN A 458 -14.57 -25.54 12.05
CA GLN A 458 -14.90 -25.52 10.62
C GLN A 458 -13.96 -24.59 9.82
N SER A 459 -13.93 -24.77 8.49
CA SER A 459 -13.24 -23.86 7.57
C SER A 459 -13.81 -22.44 7.63
N PRO A 460 -13.00 -21.37 7.54
CA PRO A 460 -13.52 -20.00 7.60
C PRO A 460 -14.51 -19.67 6.48
N LEU A 461 -15.67 -19.12 6.86
CA LEU A 461 -16.67 -18.60 5.95
C LEU A 461 -16.29 -17.18 5.52
N VAL A 462 -15.79 -17.04 4.29
CA VAL A 462 -15.43 -15.74 3.72
C VAL A 462 -16.69 -15.02 3.20
N VAL A 463 -16.86 -13.76 3.59
CA VAL A 463 -17.96 -12.89 3.17
C VAL A 463 -17.42 -11.71 2.38
N GLN A 464 -17.77 -11.66 1.10
CA GLN A 464 -17.32 -10.62 0.17
C GLN A 464 -18.25 -9.40 0.16
N PHE A 465 -17.70 -8.25 -0.22
CA PHE A 465 -18.43 -7.01 -0.44
C PHE A 465 -17.70 -6.09 -1.42
N ILE A 466 -18.35 -5.00 -1.80
CA ILE A 466 -17.77 -3.91 -2.58
C ILE A 466 -18.47 -2.62 -2.15
N SER A 467 -17.69 -1.60 -1.84
CA SER A 467 -18.19 -0.25 -1.61
C SER A 467 -18.58 0.38 -2.94
N THR A 468 -19.74 1.03 -2.95
CA THR A 468 -20.24 1.81 -4.09
C THR A 468 -20.66 3.17 -3.57
N LYS A 469 -20.01 4.25 -4.03
CA LYS A 469 -20.45 5.61 -3.70
C LYS A 469 -21.85 5.80 -4.31
N ALA A 470 -22.81 6.29 -3.53
CA ALA A 470 -24.23 6.30 -3.91
C ALA A 470 -24.56 7.09 -5.20
N SER A 471 -23.63 7.92 -5.68
CA SER A 471 -23.70 8.67 -6.94
C SER A 471 -23.18 7.90 -8.17
N GLN A 472 -22.57 6.72 -8.00
CA GLN A 472 -21.97 5.96 -9.11
C GLN A 472 -22.98 5.03 -9.78
N LYS A 473 -23.18 5.25 -11.07
CA LYS A 473 -23.93 4.35 -11.97
C LYS A 473 -23.29 2.95 -11.93
N SER A 474 -24.09 1.89 -11.79
CA SER A 474 -23.58 0.52 -11.72
C SER A 474 -22.94 0.11 -13.05
N LEU A 475 -21.61 0.27 -13.14
CA LEU A 475 -20.81 -0.11 -14.30
C LEU A 475 -20.94 -1.62 -14.56
N THR A 476 -21.11 -1.99 -15.83
CA THR A 476 -20.97 -3.37 -16.29
C THR A 476 -19.54 -3.87 -16.09
N LEU A 477 -19.37 -5.20 -16.11
CA LEU A 477 -18.06 -5.85 -16.02
C LEU A 477 -17.03 -5.29 -17.04
N TRP A 478 -17.50 -4.95 -18.24
CA TRP A 478 -16.71 -4.42 -19.36
C TRP A 478 -16.22 -2.99 -19.14
N GLU A 479 -17.10 -2.13 -18.61
CA GLU A 479 -16.77 -0.75 -18.27
C GLU A 479 -15.78 -0.70 -17.10
N ARG A 480 -15.95 -1.57 -16.09
CA ARG A 480 -15.01 -1.67 -14.94
C ARG A 480 -13.59 -1.98 -15.39
N VAL A 481 -13.36 -3.08 -16.11
CA VAL A 481 -11.98 -3.43 -16.52
C VAL A 481 -11.39 -2.42 -17.50
N SER A 482 -12.20 -1.80 -18.36
CA SER A 482 -11.69 -0.75 -19.25
C SER A 482 -11.27 0.50 -18.46
N TYR A 483 -12.02 0.90 -17.43
CA TYR A 483 -11.66 2.00 -16.53
C TYR A 483 -10.45 1.66 -15.64
N VAL A 484 -10.38 0.44 -15.10
CA VAL A 484 -9.26 -0.02 -14.26
C VAL A 484 -7.95 -0.08 -15.07
N GLU A 485 -8.00 -0.52 -16.33
CA GLU A 485 -6.88 -0.49 -17.28
C GLU A 485 -6.47 0.95 -17.65
N GLU A 486 -7.44 1.83 -17.94
CA GLU A 486 -7.19 3.24 -18.22
C GLU A 486 -6.49 3.96 -17.05
N GLN A 487 -6.94 3.73 -15.81
CA GLN A 487 -6.29 4.29 -14.63
C GLN A 487 -4.90 3.65 -14.37
N ALA A 488 -4.70 2.37 -14.69
CA ALA A 488 -3.39 1.71 -14.58
C ALA A 488 -2.38 2.33 -15.56
N ILE A 489 -2.78 2.47 -16.82
CA ILE A 489 -1.97 3.10 -17.87
C ILE A 489 -1.71 4.58 -17.55
N LYS A 490 -2.68 5.31 -16.99
CA LYS A 490 -2.48 6.68 -16.50
C LYS A 490 -1.40 6.76 -15.41
N ASN A 491 -1.46 5.92 -14.38
CA ASN A 491 -0.43 5.88 -13.32
C ASN A 491 0.96 5.56 -13.89
N LEU A 492 1.02 4.70 -14.89
CA LEU A 492 2.25 4.37 -15.60
C LEU A 492 2.79 5.57 -16.41
N ILE A 493 1.91 6.31 -17.13
CA ILE A 493 2.24 7.56 -17.84
C ILE A 493 2.69 8.68 -16.87
N GLU A 494 2.20 8.69 -15.63
CA GLU A 494 2.74 9.58 -14.58
C GLU A 494 4.17 9.19 -14.18
N LYS A 495 4.48 7.89 -14.02
CA LYS A 495 5.87 7.41 -13.80
C LYS A 495 6.79 7.72 -15.00
N PHE A 496 6.33 7.59 -16.25
CA PHE A 496 7.05 8.07 -17.44
C PHE A 496 7.26 9.59 -17.42
N SER A 497 6.26 10.36 -16.99
CA SER A 497 6.33 11.83 -16.94
C SER A 497 7.35 12.34 -15.92
N VAL A 498 7.47 11.70 -14.75
CA VAL A 498 8.49 12.03 -13.74
C VAL A 498 9.89 11.73 -14.28
N ASN A 499 10.10 10.53 -14.84
CA ASN A 499 11.41 10.09 -15.32
C ASN A 499 11.77 10.56 -16.74
N LYS A 500 11.09 11.58 -17.27
CA LYS A 500 11.25 12.04 -18.67
C LYS A 500 12.70 12.38 -19.02
N SER A 501 13.42 13.07 -18.13
CA SER A 501 14.80 13.51 -18.34
C SER A 501 15.76 12.32 -18.48
N PHE A 502 15.71 11.37 -17.54
CA PHE A 502 16.52 10.14 -17.56
C PHE A 502 16.18 9.25 -18.76
N LEU A 503 14.90 9.05 -19.06
CA LEU A 503 14.46 8.28 -20.22
C LEU A 503 14.97 8.90 -21.53
N MET A 504 14.85 10.22 -21.70
CA MET A 504 15.34 10.91 -22.90
C MET A 504 16.86 10.81 -23.04
N LYS A 505 17.61 10.91 -21.93
CA LYS A 505 19.07 10.73 -21.89
C LYS A 505 19.50 9.33 -22.35
N GLU A 506 18.79 8.28 -21.93
CA GLU A 506 19.07 6.90 -22.38
C GLU A 506 18.62 6.67 -23.84
N PHE A 507 17.46 7.18 -24.25
CA PHE A 507 17.00 7.09 -25.65
C PHE A 507 17.98 7.75 -26.62
N LEU A 508 18.51 8.93 -26.29
CA LEU A 508 19.47 9.66 -27.13
C LEU A 508 20.87 9.02 -27.19
N GLN A 509 21.30 8.29 -26.15
CA GLN A 509 22.54 7.50 -26.19
C GLN A 509 22.46 6.34 -27.19
N VAL A 510 21.26 5.77 -27.38
CA VAL A 510 20.99 4.72 -28.36
C VAL A 510 20.74 5.31 -29.75
N ASP A 511 19.87 6.31 -29.87
CA ASP A 511 19.63 7.04 -31.13
C ASP A 511 20.69 8.14 -31.35
N LYS A 512 21.94 7.70 -31.55
CA LYS A 512 23.10 8.57 -31.85
C LYS A 512 22.92 9.42 -33.12
N LYS A 513 21.89 9.15 -33.93
CA LYS A 513 21.55 9.89 -35.15
C LYS A 513 20.37 10.86 -34.97
N ARG A 514 19.76 10.93 -33.77
CA ARG A 514 18.58 11.75 -33.45
C ARG A 514 17.44 11.57 -34.46
N THR A 515 17.16 10.33 -34.85
CA THR A 515 16.08 9.96 -35.78
C THR A 515 14.68 9.94 -35.14
N GLY A 516 14.59 10.03 -33.82
CA GLY A 516 13.35 9.88 -33.04
C GLY A 516 12.90 8.43 -32.90
N ARG A 517 13.77 7.45 -33.23
CA ARG A 517 13.40 6.03 -33.38
C ARG A 517 14.38 5.10 -32.69
N ILE A 518 13.84 4.12 -31.95
CA ILE A 518 14.62 3.02 -31.35
C ILE A 518 13.92 1.66 -31.54
N SER A 519 14.69 0.58 -31.40
CA SER A 519 14.15 -0.78 -31.54
C SER A 519 13.20 -1.12 -30.37
N VAL A 520 12.28 -2.06 -30.59
CA VAL A 520 11.38 -2.56 -29.53
C VAL A 520 12.16 -3.16 -28.36
N ASN A 521 13.31 -3.80 -28.60
CA ASN A 521 14.17 -4.30 -27.53
C ASN A 521 14.71 -3.14 -26.70
N ASN A 522 15.42 -2.21 -27.36
CA ASN A 522 16.12 -1.12 -26.69
C ASN A 522 15.14 -0.25 -25.86
N TRP A 523 13.93 0.00 -26.35
CA TRP A 523 12.89 0.69 -25.57
C TRP A 523 12.49 -0.11 -24.33
N CYS A 524 12.20 -1.42 -24.44
CA CYS A 524 11.87 -2.24 -23.28
C CYS A 524 13.01 -2.26 -22.26
N ASP A 525 14.25 -2.41 -22.72
CA ASP A 525 15.43 -2.55 -21.87
C ASP A 525 15.77 -1.23 -21.13
N ILE A 526 15.60 -0.08 -21.81
CA ILE A 526 15.74 1.25 -21.20
C ILE A 526 14.62 1.52 -20.21
N VAL A 527 13.35 1.30 -20.60
CA VAL A 527 12.19 1.60 -19.76
C VAL A 527 12.16 0.72 -18.51
N SER A 528 12.53 -0.56 -18.61
CA SER A 528 12.70 -1.45 -17.45
C SER A 528 13.72 -0.89 -16.46
N ARG A 529 14.88 -0.45 -16.96
CA ARG A 529 16.01 0.01 -16.14
C ARG A 529 15.77 1.38 -15.50
N VAL A 530 15.17 2.32 -16.24
CA VAL A 530 14.97 3.71 -15.77
C VAL A 530 13.75 3.84 -14.86
N LEU A 531 12.74 2.97 -14.99
CA LEU A 531 11.58 2.98 -14.09
C LEU A 531 11.67 1.97 -12.94
N ASP A 532 12.67 1.08 -12.96
CA ASP A 532 12.85 -0.08 -12.03
C ASP A 532 11.57 -0.92 -11.87
N LEU A 533 10.90 -1.19 -13.00
CA LEU A 533 9.61 -1.88 -13.07
C LEU A 533 9.66 -3.10 -14.00
N ASN A 534 9.45 -4.30 -13.43
CA ASN A 534 9.50 -5.59 -14.12
C ASN A 534 8.24 -5.90 -14.95
N LEU A 535 7.76 -4.95 -15.75
CA LEU A 535 6.51 -5.06 -16.49
C LEU A 535 6.67 -5.75 -17.87
N PRO A 536 5.60 -6.35 -18.43
CA PRO A 536 5.62 -6.97 -19.76
C PRO A 536 5.57 -5.90 -20.87
N TRP A 537 6.59 -5.04 -20.94
CA TRP A 537 6.67 -3.84 -21.80
C TRP A 537 6.35 -4.11 -23.28
N ARG A 538 6.78 -5.26 -23.81
CA ARG A 538 6.50 -5.68 -25.21
C ARG A 538 5.00 -5.77 -25.52
N THR A 539 4.19 -6.13 -24.52
CA THR A 539 2.72 -6.19 -24.59
C THR A 539 2.12 -4.79 -24.37
N LEU A 540 2.61 -4.06 -23.36
CA LEU A 540 2.08 -2.74 -22.98
C LEU A 540 2.39 -1.64 -24.01
N LYS A 541 3.44 -1.78 -24.84
CA LYS A 541 3.87 -0.76 -25.82
C LYS A 541 2.72 -0.24 -26.70
N ALA A 542 1.78 -1.11 -27.08
CA ALA A 542 0.64 -0.76 -27.93
C ALA A 542 -0.39 0.18 -27.29
N GLN A 543 -0.29 0.44 -25.98
CA GLN A 543 -1.09 1.41 -25.22
C GLN A 543 -0.26 2.61 -24.74
N LEU A 544 1.06 2.60 -24.91
CA LEU A 544 2.00 3.56 -24.31
C LEU A 544 2.82 4.37 -25.32
N VAL A 545 3.07 3.83 -26.52
CA VAL A 545 3.99 4.44 -27.48
C VAL A 545 3.63 4.08 -28.93
N GLU A 546 3.76 5.05 -29.82
CA GLU A 546 3.52 4.88 -31.26
C GLU A 546 4.66 4.08 -31.91
N THR A 547 4.32 3.31 -32.95
CA THR A 547 5.29 2.63 -33.81
C THR A 547 5.16 3.07 -35.25
N ASP A 548 6.29 3.23 -35.93
CA ASP A 548 6.32 3.52 -37.37
C ASP A 548 5.86 2.30 -38.21
N PRO A 549 5.59 2.48 -39.53
CA PRO A 549 5.20 1.38 -40.42
C PRO A 549 6.27 0.28 -40.60
N GLN A 550 7.49 0.50 -40.12
CA GLN A 550 8.61 -0.45 -40.13
C GLN A 550 8.78 -1.19 -38.77
N GLY A 551 7.95 -0.87 -37.77
CA GLY A 551 7.93 -1.51 -36.45
C GLY A 551 8.85 -0.88 -35.40
N TRP A 552 9.51 0.24 -35.69
CA TRP A 552 10.35 0.98 -34.73
C TRP A 552 9.48 1.82 -33.80
N ILE A 553 9.97 2.06 -32.58
CA ILE A 553 9.27 2.86 -31.57
C ILE A 553 9.66 4.34 -31.71
N LEU A 554 8.65 5.20 -31.83
CA LEU A 554 8.78 6.65 -31.84
C LEU A 554 8.87 7.15 -30.39
N TYR A 555 10.07 7.14 -29.79
CA TYR A 555 10.22 7.26 -28.33
C TYR A 555 9.70 8.58 -27.74
N GLU A 556 9.60 9.65 -28.51
CA GLU A 556 8.96 10.90 -28.09
C GLU A 556 7.45 10.74 -27.81
N SER A 557 6.76 9.88 -28.56
CA SER A 557 5.31 9.67 -28.42
C SER A 557 4.90 9.14 -27.05
N THR A 558 5.83 8.47 -26.34
CA THR A 558 5.70 8.07 -24.92
C THR A 558 5.31 9.25 -24.00
N PHE A 559 5.64 10.48 -24.40
CA PHE A 559 5.35 11.71 -23.65
C PHE A 559 4.24 12.56 -24.29
N ARG A 560 3.70 12.19 -25.47
CA ARG A 560 2.70 12.95 -26.23
C ARG A 560 1.24 12.68 -25.83
N PHE A 561 0.99 11.76 -24.89
CA PHE A 561 -0.32 11.49 -24.27
C PHE A 561 -0.89 12.65 -23.40
N LYS A 562 -0.54 13.91 -23.69
CA LYS A 562 -0.62 15.03 -22.73
C LYS A 562 -1.33 16.29 -23.24
N GLU A 563 -2.11 16.18 -24.32
CA GLU A 563 -2.87 17.30 -24.90
C GLU A 563 -4.39 17.21 -24.67
N LEU A 564 -4.90 16.23 -23.90
CA LEU A 564 -6.29 16.17 -23.45
C LEU A 564 -6.40 16.16 -21.93
N GLN A 565 -7.18 17.11 -21.40
CA GLN A 565 -7.55 17.29 -19.99
C GLN A 565 -6.43 17.63 -18.99
N PHE A 566 -5.66 18.68 -19.26
CA PHE A 566 -5.13 19.54 -18.18
C PHE A 566 -6.26 20.44 -17.60
N ALA A 567 -7.34 19.83 -17.10
CA ALA A 567 -8.56 20.56 -16.72
C ALA A 567 -9.46 19.83 -15.70
N LEU A 568 -8.97 19.58 -14.48
CA LEU A 568 -9.76 19.62 -13.23
C LEU A 568 -8.85 19.57 -11.98
N ASN A 569 -8.71 20.74 -11.34
CA ASN A 569 -7.76 21.07 -10.27
C ASN A 569 -7.58 20.03 -9.13
N VAL A 570 -6.46 19.30 -9.11
CA VAL A 570 -6.00 18.51 -7.95
C VAL A 570 -4.46 18.56 -7.80
N GLN A 571 -3.98 19.03 -6.64
CA GLN A 571 -2.69 18.70 -5.99
C GLN A 571 -1.28 19.08 -6.53
N ILE A 572 -1.10 19.97 -7.52
CA ILE A 572 0.26 20.54 -7.77
C ILE A 572 0.81 21.28 -6.52
N ASN A 573 -0.05 21.95 -5.75
CA ASN A 573 0.32 22.58 -4.48
C ASN A 573 0.63 21.60 -3.33
N ASP A 574 0.16 20.35 -3.39
CA ASP A 574 0.35 19.39 -2.29
C ASP A 574 1.68 18.62 -2.39
N ARG A 575 2.23 18.37 -3.59
CA ARG A 575 3.59 17.79 -3.70
C ARG A 575 4.64 18.72 -3.11
N ARG A 576 4.57 20.04 -3.40
CA ARG A 576 5.47 21.04 -2.80
C ARG A 576 5.30 21.17 -1.28
N ARG A 577 4.07 21.09 -0.75
CA ARG A 577 3.85 21.02 0.71
C ARG A 577 4.38 19.73 1.32
N SER A 578 4.18 18.59 0.66
CA SER A 578 4.63 17.27 1.12
C SER A 578 6.14 17.21 1.33
N LEU A 579 6.95 17.66 0.37
CA LEU A 579 8.41 17.71 0.55
C LEU A 579 8.79 18.66 1.69
N CYS A 580 8.31 19.91 1.66
CA CYS A 580 8.65 20.88 2.71
C CYS A 580 8.26 20.37 4.11
N GLN A 581 7.11 19.71 4.30
CA GLN A 581 6.73 19.15 5.61
C GLN A 581 7.49 17.90 6.02
N CYS A 582 8.01 17.12 5.06
CA CYS A 582 8.99 16.07 5.35
C CYS A 582 10.30 16.69 5.87
N MET A 583 10.83 17.70 5.17
CA MET A 583 12.04 18.43 5.59
C MET A 583 11.85 19.20 6.91
N TYR A 584 10.65 19.74 7.20
CA TYR A 584 10.36 20.40 8.49
C TYR A 584 10.25 19.43 9.67
N ARG A 585 9.97 18.14 9.45
CA ARG A 585 9.98 17.12 10.53
C ARG A 585 11.34 16.46 10.68
N ASN A 586 12.00 16.18 9.57
CA ASN A 586 13.39 15.77 9.55
C ASN A 586 14.34 16.97 9.60
N LYS A 587 13.91 18.13 10.13
CA LYS A 587 14.76 19.33 10.21
C LYS A 587 15.95 19.05 11.10
N ASP A 588 15.72 18.52 12.30
CA ASP A 588 16.78 18.11 13.23
C ASP A 588 17.76 17.11 12.58
N LEU A 589 17.29 16.27 11.65
CA LEU A 589 18.11 15.28 10.93
C LEU A 589 18.93 15.94 9.81
N LEU A 590 18.31 16.76 8.96
CA LEU A 590 18.99 17.48 7.88
C LEU A 590 19.95 18.55 8.44
N GLU A 591 19.60 19.17 9.57
CA GLU A 591 20.46 20.06 10.34
C GLU A 591 21.61 19.29 11.02
N THR A 592 21.38 18.04 11.44
CA THR A 592 22.47 17.15 11.89
C THR A 592 23.41 16.81 10.73
N VAL A 593 22.88 16.40 9.56
CA VAL A 593 23.71 16.11 8.38
C VAL A 593 24.50 17.35 7.96
N PHE A 594 23.86 18.53 7.91
CA PHE A 594 24.51 19.80 7.60
C PHE A 594 25.68 20.11 8.55
N ARG A 595 25.43 20.14 9.87
CA ARG A 595 26.44 20.31 10.92
C ARG A 595 27.53 19.23 10.91
N ALA A 596 27.24 18.06 10.34
CA ALA A 596 28.18 16.94 10.25
C ALA A 596 29.00 16.97 8.95
N ILE A 597 28.57 17.69 7.92
CA ILE A 597 29.38 18.06 6.75
C ILE A 597 30.26 19.29 7.07
N ASP A 598 29.72 20.32 7.72
CA ASP A 598 30.39 21.54 8.23
C ASP A 598 31.43 21.20 9.31
N LYS A 599 32.69 20.93 8.92
CA LYS A 599 33.76 20.36 9.77
C LYS A 599 34.36 21.40 10.70
N ASP A 600 34.44 22.66 10.28
CA ASP A 600 34.96 23.75 11.11
C ASP A 600 33.89 24.35 12.05
N ASN A 601 32.61 24.03 11.85
CA ASN A 601 31.43 24.58 12.55
C ASN A 601 31.23 26.08 12.27
N SER A 602 31.58 26.52 11.06
CA SER A 602 31.33 27.89 10.57
C SER A 602 29.85 28.20 10.36
N GLY A 603 28.98 27.18 10.31
CA GLY A 603 27.54 27.33 10.04
C GLY A 603 27.19 27.33 8.55
N VAL A 604 28.18 27.06 7.70
CA VAL A 604 28.09 26.93 6.24
C VAL A 604 28.93 25.72 5.80
N ILE A 605 28.57 25.08 4.70
CA ILE A 605 29.38 24.00 4.13
C ILE A 605 30.29 24.59 3.06
N SER A 606 31.61 24.47 3.19
CA SER A 606 32.53 24.86 2.13
C SER A 606 32.52 23.86 0.97
N MET A 607 32.88 24.33 -0.22
CA MET A 607 33.01 23.51 -1.43
C MET A 607 33.96 22.31 -1.25
N GLN A 608 34.99 22.44 -0.40
CA GLN A 608 35.91 21.35 -0.09
C GLN A 608 35.24 20.29 0.80
N GLU A 609 34.50 20.68 1.82
CA GLU A 609 33.83 19.75 2.73
C GLU A 609 32.71 18.97 2.04
N PHE A 610 31.95 19.64 1.17
CA PHE A 610 30.98 18.99 0.29
C PHE A 610 31.69 17.96 -0.62
N THR A 611 32.82 18.34 -1.22
CA THR A 611 33.60 17.48 -2.12
C THR A 611 34.19 16.26 -1.41
N ASP A 612 34.74 16.45 -0.20
CA ASP A 612 35.26 15.37 0.64
C ASP A 612 34.17 14.34 0.98
N VAL A 613 32.94 14.80 1.28
CA VAL A 613 31.81 13.94 1.65
C VAL A 613 31.27 13.18 0.43
N CYS A 614 31.08 13.84 -0.70
CA CYS A 614 30.67 13.19 -1.96
C CYS A 614 31.70 12.17 -2.46
N THR A 615 32.99 12.46 -2.32
CA THR A 615 34.07 11.53 -2.68
C THR A 615 34.10 10.33 -1.73
N SER A 616 33.88 10.55 -0.43
CA SER A 616 33.77 9.47 0.55
C SER A 616 32.58 8.54 0.25
N LEU A 617 31.39 9.10 -0.03
CA LEU A 617 30.20 8.34 -0.42
C LEU A 617 30.41 7.54 -1.72
N GLY A 618 31.06 8.13 -2.73
CA GLY A 618 31.35 7.46 -4.00
C GLY A 618 32.29 6.25 -3.87
N ASN A 619 33.21 6.29 -2.89
CA ASN A 619 34.12 5.17 -2.60
C ASN A 619 33.41 3.98 -1.91
N HIS A 620 32.36 4.24 -1.11
CA HIS A 620 31.59 3.16 -0.47
C HIS A 620 30.55 2.51 -1.41
N ASN A 621 29.81 3.31 -2.18
CA ASN A 621 28.68 2.80 -2.98
C ASN A 621 29.06 2.44 -4.43
N GLY A 622 30.35 2.42 -4.78
CA GLY A 622 30.89 1.99 -6.08
C GLY A 622 30.62 2.93 -7.26
N THR A 623 29.70 3.89 -7.12
CA THR A 623 29.49 4.99 -8.04
C THR A 623 30.63 6.01 -7.92
N LYS A 624 31.66 5.86 -8.75
CA LYS A 624 32.65 6.92 -8.97
C LYS A 624 32.00 8.15 -9.59
N PHE A 625 31.72 9.16 -8.77
CA PHE A 625 31.51 10.52 -9.22
C PHE A 625 32.85 11.08 -9.73
N ASP A 626 32.81 11.82 -10.83
CA ASP A 626 33.96 12.58 -11.34
C ASP A 626 34.14 13.85 -10.47
N GLU A 627 35.37 14.25 -10.14
CA GLU A 627 35.64 15.45 -9.30
C GLU A 627 34.96 16.69 -9.87
N LYS A 628 34.93 16.78 -11.21
CA LYS A 628 34.20 17.83 -11.91
C LYS A 628 32.68 17.78 -11.67
N GLN A 629 32.07 16.59 -11.67
CA GLN A 629 30.64 16.44 -11.41
C GLN A 629 30.27 16.79 -9.95
N ILE A 630 31.17 16.51 -9.00
CA ILE A 630 30.99 16.91 -7.60
C ILE A 630 31.08 18.45 -7.48
N THR A 631 32.03 19.06 -8.18
CA THR A 631 32.20 20.52 -8.22
C THR A 631 30.99 21.20 -8.89
N ASP A 632 30.56 20.71 -10.06
CA ASP A 632 29.38 21.20 -10.79
C ASP A 632 28.10 21.04 -9.96
N LEU A 633 27.98 19.98 -9.14
CA LEU A 633 26.89 19.77 -8.20
C LEU A 633 26.93 20.78 -7.04
N ALA A 634 28.08 20.99 -6.40
CA ALA A 634 28.22 21.94 -5.30
C ALA A 634 27.89 23.39 -5.74
N VAL A 635 28.37 23.79 -6.92
CA VAL A 635 28.06 25.08 -7.57
C VAL A 635 26.59 25.19 -8.05
N SER A 636 25.85 24.08 -8.11
CA SER A 636 24.39 24.08 -8.36
C SER A 636 23.53 24.18 -7.10
N ILE A 637 24.16 24.05 -5.92
CA ILE A 637 23.52 24.11 -4.60
C ILE A 637 23.75 25.49 -3.95
N ASP A 638 24.93 26.08 -4.15
CA ASP A 638 25.22 27.49 -3.89
C ASP A 638 24.37 28.37 -4.85
N LEU A 639 23.27 28.92 -4.33
CA LEU A 639 22.24 29.62 -5.10
C LEU A 639 22.55 31.12 -5.25
N ASP A 640 23.16 31.74 -4.24
CA ASP A 640 23.56 33.15 -4.29
C ASP A 640 24.96 33.38 -4.90
N LYS A 641 25.77 32.32 -5.01
CA LYS A 641 27.13 32.24 -5.58
C LYS A 641 28.21 32.85 -4.70
N ASN A 642 28.06 32.72 -3.38
CA ASN A 642 29.04 33.19 -2.39
C ASN A 642 30.27 32.25 -2.24
N GLY A 643 30.21 31.00 -2.73
CA GLY A 643 31.31 30.03 -2.65
C GLY A 643 31.27 29.07 -1.45
N VAL A 644 30.22 29.13 -0.63
CA VAL A 644 29.83 28.15 0.39
C VAL A 644 28.35 27.80 0.23
N ILE A 645 27.84 26.85 1.02
CA ILE A 645 26.45 26.39 0.98
C ILE A 645 25.83 26.65 2.35
N ASP A 646 24.82 27.53 2.43
CA ASP A 646 24.07 27.80 3.66
C ASP A 646 23.05 26.69 3.97
N PHE A 647 22.48 26.68 5.18
CA PHE A 647 21.54 25.62 5.58
C PHE A 647 20.21 25.63 4.81
N ASN A 648 19.76 26.79 4.33
CA ASN A 648 18.57 26.93 3.50
C ASN A 648 18.85 26.44 2.07
N GLU A 649 20.02 26.77 1.52
CA GLU A 649 20.50 26.29 0.22
C GLU A 649 20.68 24.76 0.23
N PHE A 650 21.29 24.21 1.28
CA PHE A 650 21.35 22.77 1.52
C PHE A 650 19.96 22.11 1.56
N LEU A 651 18.96 22.76 2.17
CA LEU A 651 17.57 22.26 2.18
C LEU A 651 16.88 22.41 0.82
N GLU A 652 17.15 23.46 0.05
CA GLU A 652 16.60 23.65 -1.30
C GLU A 652 17.23 22.68 -2.32
N ALA A 653 18.48 22.22 -2.12
CA ALA A 653 19.08 21.15 -2.91
C ALA A 653 18.18 19.89 -2.95
N PHE A 654 17.73 19.41 -1.79
CA PHE A 654 16.81 18.26 -1.68
C PHE A 654 15.41 18.52 -2.23
N ARG A 655 15.08 19.78 -2.56
CA ARG A 655 13.84 20.16 -3.25
C ARG A 655 13.98 20.10 -4.77
N ILE A 656 15.19 20.22 -5.30
CA ILE A 656 15.50 20.31 -6.74
C ILE A 656 15.65 18.91 -7.38
N VAL A 657 16.06 17.89 -6.62
CA VAL A 657 16.32 16.51 -7.12
C VAL A 657 15.12 15.89 -7.88
N ASP A 658 13.88 16.32 -7.61
CA ASP A 658 12.65 15.82 -8.26
C ASP A 658 11.96 16.89 -9.15
N ILE A 659 12.65 18.00 -9.49
CA ILE A 659 12.14 19.09 -10.35
C ILE A 659 13.24 19.63 -11.30
N THR A 660 13.69 18.82 -12.27
CA THR A 660 14.42 19.37 -13.44
C THR A 660 13.44 20.07 -14.39
N ASP A 661 13.33 21.39 -14.25
CA ASP A 661 12.44 22.24 -15.06
C ASP A 661 12.90 22.33 -16.53
N PRO A 662 12.04 22.08 -17.55
CA PRO A 662 12.40 22.15 -18.97
C PRO A 662 12.62 23.58 -19.51
N SER A 663 12.86 24.58 -18.65
CA SER A 663 13.06 25.99 -19.02
C SER A 663 14.50 26.34 -19.45
N MET A 664 15.48 25.48 -19.13
CA MET A 664 16.92 25.75 -19.32
C MET A 664 17.51 25.25 -20.66
N GLU A 665 16.73 25.23 -21.75
CA GLU A 665 17.22 25.06 -23.13
C GLU A 665 17.17 26.38 -23.94
N GLN A 666 17.54 27.53 -23.34
CA GLN A 666 17.74 28.78 -24.11
C GLN A 666 18.57 29.90 -23.43
N ILE A 667 19.87 29.66 -23.18
CA ILE A 667 20.95 30.67 -23.23
C ILE A 667 22.14 30.05 -23.97
#